data_AF-A0A0W0YN71-F1
#
_entry.id   AF-A0A0W0YN71-F1
#
_cell.length_a   1.000
_cell.length_b   1.000
_cell.length_c   1.000
_cell.angle_alpha   90.00
_cell.angle_beta   90.00
_cell.angle_gamma   90.00
#
_symmetry.space_group_name_H-M   'P 1'
#
loop_
_entity.id
_entity.type
_entity.pdbx_description
1 polymer ?
#
loop_
_entity_poly.entity_id
_entity_poly.type
_entity_poly.pdbx_seq_one_letter_code
_entity_poly.pdbx_strand_id
1 'polypeptide(L)'
;MTLIYSMSKYMAINKKNFPIKKIPYYLLLTLLTTGASLILGFLSFGGMYALIPALSLAFATFGLSVAYEGEIYLQNIKGAFKKLFKSNYLENHLAKEYLLKNFPENTDDPHCPKFFKDYEKQLQLLNLFHQKQLDKESQKQKKQIEKTLADMEKWFALQLFAPRNAPDKEKPSGYVLELREWLAEQGQSEWQARLEKRQSTFNYVKGFSALAASFMGLGSTYLIVEAFSVIPFFAAIPFALWPFIIIPMSVIAGAAYGMLTYNTITDLINNDTLNKWYQKLRDDLSQGLTVRNVFMASMALFLAGLAVALTICTAGTWWTIATNARPLFEWMKKMPSFIMGVINPIITGLSAIFFNIQNTAESLEMVDEATRSNKNIFRSVYESVIENLSHVRDTENWFQILNPFRLLLKLTLTPLRILLFLGHLVSIAVTSDRMPGVPQIVSALVGIISEGFEDAHYFAGHEEKSSQGSKKTASLLEERLAGEADNEPNTDIPTRLLKIIASPLYALAAGWDYLASQFNSGSTKKEVLTFARAWDKQRGIEKDVTVEVPTDAKHPSQEWKVEHTTFLIEKYSRKHLNQIKIGTKLAKDKNNALHELKEMVRATASKRNSLENILTDAKNNPVYNQHRLFALSKDEKTATQEFVERLPERVNAMV
;
A
#
# COMPACT_ATOMS: atom_id res chain seq x y z
N MET A 1 19.50 1.12 15.66
CA MET A 1 20.37 1.05 14.46
C MET A 1 19.81 0.11 13.38
N THR A 2 19.12 -0.97 13.75
CA THR A 2 18.54 -1.98 12.83
C THR A 2 17.31 -1.51 12.04
N LEU A 3 16.49 -0.60 12.61
CA LEU A 3 15.40 0.10 11.90
C LEU A 3 15.90 1.02 10.77
N ILE A 4 17.11 1.58 10.93
CA ILE A 4 17.73 2.47 9.94
C ILE A 4 18.30 1.67 8.76
N TYR A 5 18.77 0.45 8.98
CA TYR A 5 19.32 -0.40 7.92
C TYR A 5 18.24 -1.02 7.02
N SER A 6 17.05 -1.33 7.56
CA SER A 6 15.90 -1.77 6.75
C SER A 6 15.31 -0.63 5.92
N MET A 7 15.29 0.61 6.44
CA MET A 7 14.94 1.79 5.63
C MET A 7 15.95 2.00 4.49
N SER A 8 17.23 1.65 4.67
CA SER A 8 18.29 1.85 3.69
C SER A 8 18.13 1.03 2.40
N LYS A 9 17.43 -0.12 2.42
CA LYS A 9 17.23 -0.94 1.21
C LYS A 9 16.09 -0.42 0.32
N TYR A 10 15.10 0.25 0.93
CA TYR A 10 14.03 1.00 0.27
C TYR A 10 14.39 2.46 -0.03
N MET A 11 15.51 2.89 0.52
CA MET A 11 16.14 4.15 0.22
C MET A 11 17.33 3.89 -0.71
N ALA A 12 17.03 3.71 -2.00
CA ALA A 12 17.88 4.33 -3.02
C ALA A 12 17.78 5.86 -2.88
N ILE A 13 18.14 6.39 -1.70
CA ILE A 13 18.43 7.80 -1.51
C ILE A 13 19.71 8.00 -2.30
N ASN A 14 19.54 8.61 -3.46
CA ASN A 14 20.65 9.25 -4.14
C ASN A 14 21.25 10.26 -3.14
N LYS A 15 22.41 9.93 -2.57
CA LYS A 15 23.08 10.65 -1.46
C LYS A 15 23.22 12.16 -1.68
N LYS A 16 23.08 12.64 -2.93
CA LYS A 16 23.21 14.06 -3.29
C LYS A 16 21.99 14.94 -2.99
N ASN A 17 20.77 14.40 -2.84
CA ASN A 17 19.57 15.22 -2.66
C ASN A 17 18.66 14.64 -1.56
N PHE A 18 19.03 14.77 -0.29
CA PHE A 18 18.08 14.49 0.79
C PHE A 18 17.00 15.59 0.80
N PRO A 19 15.73 15.28 0.49
CA PRO A 19 14.73 16.31 0.37
C PRO A 19 14.32 16.75 1.78
N ILE A 20 14.98 17.78 2.32
CA ILE A 20 14.71 18.38 3.64
C ILE A 20 13.21 18.63 3.85
N LYS A 21 12.50 18.98 2.77
CA LYS A 21 11.03 19.19 2.75
C LYS A 21 10.20 17.94 3.09
N LYS A 22 10.76 16.74 2.99
CA LYS A 22 10.09 15.47 3.34
C LYS A 22 10.42 14.98 4.74
N ILE A 23 11.36 15.62 5.46
CA ILE A 23 11.70 15.23 6.85
C ILE A 23 10.46 15.26 7.75
N PRO A 24 9.63 16.32 7.76
CA PRO A 24 8.44 16.33 8.62
C PRO A 24 7.47 15.21 8.28
N TYR A 25 7.31 14.89 7.00
CA TYR A 25 6.46 13.79 6.55
C TYR A 25 6.95 12.43 7.07
N TYR A 26 8.24 12.12 6.90
CA TYR A 26 8.79 10.85 7.37
C TYR A 26 8.83 10.76 8.90
N LEU A 27 9.19 11.86 9.58
CA LEU A 27 9.16 11.92 11.04
C LEU A 27 7.75 11.66 11.57
N LEU A 28 6.75 12.35 11.03
CA LEU A 28 5.36 12.21 11.44
C LEU A 28 4.84 10.80 11.14
N LEU A 29 5.17 10.24 9.97
CA LEU A 29 4.81 8.86 9.62
C LEU A 29 5.40 7.87 10.61
N THR A 30 6.70 7.95 10.90
CA THR A 30 7.37 7.08 11.88
C THR A 30 6.77 7.24 13.27
N LEU A 31 6.51 8.47 13.73
CA LEU A 31 5.91 8.71 15.05
C LEU A 31 4.51 8.11 15.14
N LEU A 32 3.65 8.33 14.15
CA LEU A 32 2.27 7.81 14.15
C LEU A 32 2.25 6.28 14.07
N THR A 33 3.05 5.67 13.19
CA THR A 33 3.16 4.20 13.13
C THR A 33 3.66 3.63 14.44
N THR A 34 4.75 4.18 14.99
CA THR A 34 5.29 3.74 16.29
C THR A 34 4.25 3.90 17.39
N GLY A 35 3.52 5.02 17.42
CA GLY A 35 2.46 5.26 18.39
C GLY A 35 1.33 4.22 18.30
N ALA A 36 0.80 3.95 17.10
CA ALA A 36 -0.22 2.93 16.90
C ALA A 36 0.26 1.54 17.35
N SER A 37 1.45 1.13 16.93
CA SER A 37 2.03 -0.17 17.31
C SER A 37 2.25 -0.27 18.82
N LEU A 38 2.72 0.80 19.48
CA LEU A 38 2.93 0.80 20.92
C LEU A 38 1.63 0.66 21.71
N ILE A 39 0.54 1.33 21.31
CA ILE A 39 -0.76 1.16 21.97
C ILE A 39 -1.19 -0.30 21.89
N LEU A 40 -1.14 -0.88 20.70
CA LEU A 40 -1.57 -2.25 20.50
C LEU A 40 -0.71 -3.21 21.31
N GLY A 41 0.61 -2.99 21.30
CA GLY A 41 1.53 -3.73 22.16
C GLY A 41 1.13 -3.63 23.64
N PHE A 42 0.80 -2.43 24.14
CA PHE A 42 0.36 -2.27 25.54
C PHE A 42 -1.02 -2.90 25.83
N LEU A 43 -1.95 -2.92 24.86
CA LEU A 43 -3.19 -3.68 24.96
C LEU A 43 -2.90 -5.17 25.07
N SER A 44 -2.08 -5.71 24.17
CA SER A 44 -1.67 -7.11 24.15
C SER A 44 -0.91 -7.51 25.42
N PHE A 45 -0.08 -6.61 25.94
CA PHE A 45 0.60 -6.77 27.24
C PHE A 45 -0.42 -6.85 28.37
N GLY A 46 -1.32 -5.88 28.44
CA GLY A 46 -2.32 -5.76 29.50
C GLY A 46 -3.28 -6.95 29.52
N GLY A 47 -3.75 -7.41 28.37
CA GLY A 47 -4.63 -8.57 28.27
C GLY A 47 -3.91 -9.88 28.58
N MET A 48 -2.72 -10.11 28.02
CA MET A 48 -1.93 -11.30 28.36
C MET A 48 -1.61 -11.35 29.85
N TYR A 49 -1.22 -10.23 30.46
CA TYR A 49 -0.94 -10.17 31.89
C TYR A 49 -2.20 -10.39 32.77
N ALA A 50 -3.37 -9.96 32.30
CA ALA A 50 -4.63 -10.19 32.99
C ALA A 50 -5.04 -11.68 32.95
N LEU A 51 -4.84 -12.34 31.80
CA LEU A 51 -5.10 -13.77 31.63
C LEU A 51 -4.08 -14.65 32.36
N ILE A 52 -2.80 -14.36 32.16
CA ILE A 52 -1.68 -15.09 32.73
C ILE A 52 -0.68 -14.05 33.26
N PRO A 53 -0.58 -13.84 34.58
CA PRO A 53 0.29 -12.83 35.19
C PRO A 53 1.77 -13.22 35.16
N ALA A 54 2.30 -13.51 33.97
CA ALA A 54 3.68 -13.79 33.67
C ALA A 54 4.24 -12.68 32.77
N LEU A 55 5.15 -11.88 33.32
CA LEU A 55 5.75 -10.74 32.61
C LEU A 55 6.43 -11.15 31.30
N SER A 56 7.09 -12.31 31.26
CA SER A 56 7.77 -12.81 30.05
C SER A 56 6.78 -13.03 28.89
N LEU A 57 5.61 -13.60 29.18
CA LEU A 57 4.56 -13.81 28.18
C LEU A 57 3.92 -12.49 27.74
N ALA A 58 3.67 -11.57 28.68
CA ALA A 58 3.13 -10.25 28.36
C ALA A 58 4.09 -9.41 27.50
N PHE A 59 5.40 -9.50 27.73
CA PHE A 59 6.40 -8.86 26.86
C PHE A 59 6.53 -9.57 25.50
N ALA A 60 6.38 -10.90 25.46
CA ALA A 60 6.36 -11.63 24.20
C ALA A 60 5.17 -11.24 23.33
N THR A 61 3.95 -11.14 23.90
CA THR A 61 2.76 -10.68 23.17
C THR A 61 2.88 -9.22 22.74
N PHE A 62 3.40 -8.35 23.61
CA PHE A 62 3.73 -6.97 23.23
C PHE A 62 4.62 -6.93 21.98
N GLY A 63 5.73 -7.68 22.00
CA GLY A 63 6.72 -7.67 20.92
C GLY A 63 6.17 -8.24 19.61
N LEU A 64 5.40 -9.33 19.68
CA LEU A 64 4.76 -9.95 18.52
C LEU A 64 3.74 -9.01 17.88
N SER A 65 2.84 -8.44 18.68
CA SER A 65 1.83 -7.48 18.23
C SER A 65 2.48 -6.29 17.50
N VAL A 66 3.49 -5.66 18.10
CA VAL A 66 4.22 -4.54 17.48
C VAL A 66 4.89 -4.93 16.16
N ALA A 67 5.45 -6.13 16.07
CA ALA A 67 6.24 -6.56 14.92
C ALA A 67 5.39 -6.88 13.69
N TYR A 68 4.22 -7.51 13.87
CA TYR A 68 3.31 -7.83 12.78
C TYR A 68 2.48 -6.61 12.37
N GLU A 69 1.87 -5.90 13.33
CA GLU A 69 0.95 -4.80 13.05
C GLU A 69 1.63 -3.49 12.64
N GLY A 70 2.93 -3.35 12.94
CA GLY A 70 3.68 -2.17 12.55
C GLY A 70 3.71 -1.92 11.03
N GLU A 71 3.74 -2.97 10.22
CA GLU A 71 3.72 -2.84 8.77
C GLU A 71 2.33 -2.49 8.24
N ILE A 72 1.29 -3.15 8.76
CA ILE A 72 -0.12 -2.88 8.43
C ILE A 72 -0.47 -1.42 8.77
N TYR A 73 -0.11 -0.95 9.97
CA TYR A 73 -0.32 0.45 10.37
C TYR A 73 0.50 1.42 9.53
N LEU A 74 1.73 1.08 9.15
CA LEU A 74 2.52 1.92 8.25
C LEU A 74 1.80 2.12 6.91
N GLN A 75 1.27 1.04 6.32
CA GLN A 75 0.57 1.12 5.04
C GLN A 75 -0.76 1.88 5.17
N ASN A 76 -1.55 1.60 6.20
CA ASN A 76 -2.81 2.29 6.45
C ASN A 76 -2.61 3.80 6.72
N ILE A 77 -1.61 4.17 7.51
CA ILE A 77 -1.29 5.58 7.77
C ILE A 77 -0.77 6.26 6.50
N LYS A 78 0.10 5.61 5.72
CA LYS A 78 0.51 6.13 4.39
C LYS A 78 -0.69 6.35 3.47
N GLY A 79 -1.64 5.41 3.46
CA GLY A 79 -2.91 5.50 2.75
C GLY A 79 -3.72 6.74 3.18
N ALA A 80 -3.89 6.94 4.49
CA ALA A 80 -4.55 8.12 5.05
C ALA A 80 -3.85 9.42 4.63
N PHE A 81 -2.51 9.49 4.71
CA PHE A 81 -1.75 10.64 4.23
C PHE A 81 -2.00 10.94 2.76
N LYS A 82 -2.01 9.91 1.92
CA LYS A 82 -2.26 10.03 0.47
C LYS A 82 -3.64 10.64 0.23
N LYS A 83 -4.66 10.19 0.96
CA LYS A 83 -6.06 10.62 0.83
C LYS A 83 -6.31 12.03 1.38
N LEU A 84 -5.73 12.37 2.53
CA LEU A 84 -5.92 13.67 3.18
C LEU A 84 -5.18 14.81 2.48
N PHE A 85 -3.92 14.56 2.07
CA PHE A 85 -3.03 15.64 1.66
C PHE A 85 -2.78 15.71 0.14
N LYS A 86 -3.17 14.71 -0.65
CA LYS A 86 -3.13 14.85 -2.13
C LYS A 86 -4.45 15.45 -2.62
N SER A 87 -4.38 16.69 -3.10
CA SER A 87 -5.53 17.47 -3.58
C SER A 87 -6.45 16.74 -4.56
N ASN A 88 -5.88 15.93 -5.45
CA ASN A 88 -6.62 15.27 -6.53
C ASN A 88 -6.74 13.76 -6.30
N TYR A 89 -6.63 13.27 -5.05
CA TYR A 89 -6.66 11.83 -4.78
C TYR A 89 -7.95 11.18 -5.31
N LEU A 90 -9.10 11.73 -4.95
CA LEU A 90 -10.40 11.15 -5.24
C LEU A 90 -10.74 11.20 -6.74
N GLU A 91 -10.37 12.30 -7.42
CA GLU A 91 -10.44 12.41 -8.88
C GLU A 91 -9.64 11.29 -9.55
N ASN A 92 -8.38 11.11 -9.16
CA ASN A 92 -7.54 10.07 -9.74
C ASN A 92 -8.08 8.66 -9.45
N HIS A 93 -8.62 8.43 -8.26
CA HIS A 93 -9.20 7.14 -7.89
C HIS A 93 -10.46 6.83 -8.72
N LEU A 94 -11.40 7.77 -8.82
CA LEU A 94 -12.61 7.62 -9.62
C LEU A 94 -12.31 7.51 -11.12
N ALA A 95 -11.30 8.23 -11.61
CA ALA A 95 -10.86 8.12 -12.99
C ALA A 95 -10.32 6.72 -13.32
N LYS A 96 -9.59 6.08 -12.40
CA LYS A 96 -9.18 4.69 -12.54
C LYS A 96 -10.37 3.73 -12.54
N GLU A 97 -11.31 3.94 -11.62
CA GLU A 97 -12.56 3.15 -11.57
C GLU A 97 -13.36 3.31 -12.88
N TYR A 98 -13.39 4.52 -13.44
CA TYR A 98 -14.00 4.79 -14.75
C TYR A 98 -13.29 4.02 -15.85
N LEU A 99 -11.95 4.11 -15.93
CA LEU A 99 -11.15 3.40 -16.93
C LEU A 99 -11.41 1.90 -16.85
N LEU A 100 -11.42 1.31 -15.66
CA LEU A 100 -11.66 -0.11 -15.47
C LEU A 100 -13.06 -0.55 -15.95
N LYS A 101 -14.09 0.28 -15.74
CA LYS A 101 -15.48 -0.05 -16.08
C LYS A 101 -15.86 0.25 -17.53
N ASN A 102 -15.27 1.28 -18.13
CA ASN A 102 -15.71 1.85 -19.41
C ASN A 102 -14.59 1.85 -20.46
N PHE A 103 -13.53 1.07 -20.28
CA PHE A 103 -12.52 0.93 -21.34
C PHE A 103 -13.17 0.36 -22.61
N PRO A 104 -12.97 0.97 -23.79
CA PRO A 104 -13.53 0.45 -25.04
C PRO A 104 -13.09 -0.99 -25.29
N GLU A 105 -14.03 -1.89 -25.61
CA GLU A 105 -13.70 -3.30 -25.90
C GLU A 105 -12.88 -3.45 -27.20
N ASN A 106 -13.08 -2.55 -28.16
CA ASN A 106 -12.33 -2.47 -29.41
C ASN A 106 -11.69 -1.09 -29.57
N THR A 107 -10.38 -1.01 -29.33
CA THR A 107 -9.57 0.19 -29.53
C THR A 107 -9.25 0.47 -30.99
N ASP A 108 -9.43 -0.49 -31.89
CA ASP A 108 -9.20 -0.29 -33.32
C ASP A 108 -10.38 0.44 -34.01
N ASP A 109 -11.51 0.60 -33.33
CA ASP A 109 -12.68 1.34 -33.83
C ASP A 109 -12.29 2.79 -34.25
N PRO A 110 -12.69 3.26 -35.45
CA PRO A 110 -12.47 4.65 -35.88
C PRO A 110 -13.04 5.72 -34.93
N HIS A 111 -14.10 5.41 -34.20
CA HIS A 111 -14.74 6.30 -33.23
C HIS A 111 -14.15 6.22 -31.83
N CYS A 112 -13.20 5.30 -31.59
CA CYS A 112 -12.50 5.20 -30.31
C CYS A 112 -11.46 6.33 -30.17
N PRO A 113 -11.52 7.14 -29.09
CA PRO A 113 -10.56 8.22 -28.89
C PRO A 113 -9.11 7.75 -28.92
N LYS A 114 -8.24 8.52 -29.58
CA LYS A 114 -6.79 8.24 -29.63
C LYS A 114 -6.14 7.96 -28.27
N PHE A 115 -6.65 8.58 -27.19
CA PHE A 115 -6.22 8.31 -25.83
C PHE A 115 -6.24 6.83 -25.45
N PHE A 116 -7.35 6.13 -25.70
CA PHE A 116 -7.47 4.72 -25.32
C PHE A 116 -6.53 3.83 -26.13
N LYS A 117 -6.31 4.16 -27.41
CA LYS A 117 -5.34 3.46 -28.29
C LYS A 117 -3.92 3.60 -27.76
N ASP A 118 -3.53 4.81 -27.36
CA ASP A 118 -2.19 5.05 -26.83
C ASP A 118 -2.00 4.44 -25.43
N TYR A 119 -3.05 4.46 -24.61
CA TYR A 119 -3.03 3.85 -23.29
C TYR A 119 -2.85 2.33 -23.38
N GLU A 120 -3.55 1.67 -24.31
CA GLU A 120 -3.40 0.24 -24.55
C GLU A 120 -1.97 -0.12 -25.00
N LYS A 121 -1.38 0.62 -25.94
CA LYS A 121 0.02 0.39 -26.36
C LYS A 121 0.97 0.45 -25.17
N GLN A 122 0.78 1.42 -24.28
CA GLN A 122 1.61 1.57 -23.08
C GLN A 122 1.41 0.42 -22.08
N LEU A 123 0.19 -0.12 -21.95
CA LEU A 123 -0.07 -1.33 -21.15
C LEU A 123 0.62 -2.57 -21.77
N GLN A 124 0.55 -2.73 -23.09
CA GLN A 124 1.22 -3.83 -23.80
C GLN A 124 2.74 -3.78 -23.63
N LEU A 125 3.33 -2.58 -23.62
CA LEU A 125 4.75 -2.37 -23.32
C LEU A 125 5.11 -2.76 -21.88
N LEU A 126 4.26 -2.43 -20.89
CA LEU A 126 4.47 -2.83 -19.49
C LEU A 126 4.46 -4.36 -19.34
N ASN A 127 3.58 -5.05 -20.06
CA ASN A 127 3.44 -6.49 -20.01
C ASN A 127 4.72 -7.26 -20.41
N LEU A 128 5.62 -6.65 -21.20
CA LEU A 128 6.91 -7.29 -21.55
C LEU A 128 7.79 -7.57 -20.32
N PHE A 129 7.59 -6.79 -19.25
CA PHE A 129 8.32 -6.84 -17.98
C PHE A 129 7.58 -7.60 -16.87
N HIS A 130 6.42 -8.20 -17.18
CA HIS A 130 5.57 -8.89 -16.22
C HIS A 130 6.24 -10.20 -15.74
N GLN A 131 6.07 -10.52 -14.44
CA GLN A 131 6.52 -11.75 -13.79
C GLN A 131 8.01 -12.12 -13.98
N LYS A 132 8.90 -11.13 -14.13
CA LYS A 132 10.36 -11.35 -14.24
C LYS A 132 11.08 -10.61 -13.13
N GLN A 133 12.06 -11.25 -12.51
CA GLN A 133 13.05 -10.53 -11.70
C GLN A 133 13.97 -9.77 -12.67
N LEU A 134 13.88 -8.44 -12.66
CA LEU A 134 14.54 -7.59 -13.66
C LEU A 134 15.91 -7.12 -13.20
N ASP A 135 16.85 -7.00 -14.13
CA ASP A 135 18.11 -6.28 -13.90
C ASP A 135 17.88 -4.77 -13.67
N LYS A 136 18.92 -4.04 -13.23
CA LYS A 136 18.79 -2.62 -12.89
C LYS A 136 18.32 -1.74 -14.04
N GLU A 137 18.70 -2.09 -15.28
CA GLU A 137 18.35 -1.32 -16.47
C GLU A 137 16.90 -1.55 -16.88
N SER A 138 16.47 -2.81 -16.96
CA SER A 138 15.09 -3.20 -17.23
C SER A 138 14.15 -2.71 -16.12
N GLN A 139 14.59 -2.70 -14.85
CA GLN A 139 13.85 -2.06 -13.76
C GLN A 139 13.68 -0.55 -13.97
N LYS A 140 14.71 0.15 -14.47
CA LYS A 140 14.64 1.59 -14.76
C LYS A 140 13.65 1.85 -15.89
N GLN A 141 13.69 1.04 -16.95
CA GLN A 141 12.74 1.11 -18.06
C GLN A 141 11.32 0.83 -17.59
N LYS A 142 11.05 -0.29 -16.90
CA LYS A 142 9.75 -0.63 -16.29
C LYS A 142 9.18 0.54 -15.48
N LYS A 143 9.98 1.09 -14.56
CA LYS A 143 9.59 2.25 -13.73
C LYS A 143 9.24 3.49 -14.56
N GLN A 144 9.86 3.65 -15.72
CA GLN A 144 9.55 4.75 -16.64
C GLN A 144 8.22 4.53 -17.34
N ILE A 145 7.93 3.29 -17.78
CA ILE A 145 6.62 2.88 -18.35
C ILE A 145 5.50 3.14 -17.36
N GLU A 146 5.65 2.65 -16.13
CA GLU A 146 4.68 2.79 -15.04
C GLU A 146 4.42 4.27 -14.72
N LYS A 147 5.47 5.10 -14.81
CA LYS A 147 5.37 6.54 -14.58
C LYS A 147 4.62 7.24 -15.72
N THR A 148 4.83 6.83 -16.97
CA THR A 148 4.06 7.34 -18.12
C THR A 148 2.60 6.96 -18.01
N LEU A 149 2.27 5.69 -17.70
CA LEU A 149 0.89 5.26 -17.39
C LEU A 149 0.29 6.08 -16.25
N ALA A 150 1.03 6.26 -15.15
CA ALA A 150 0.57 7.07 -14.03
C ALA A 150 0.43 8.57 -14.36
N ASP A 151 1.04 9.07 -15.44
CA ASP A 151 0.83 10.43 -15.94
C ASP A 151 -0.39 10.46 -16.89
N MET A 152 -0.60 9.43 -17.73
CA MET A 152 -1.81 9.22 -18.54
C MET A 152 -3.07 9.18 -17.68
N GLU A 153 -3.07 8.36 -16.63
CA GLU A 153 -4.18 8.22 -15.68
C GLU A 153 -4.54 9.57 -15.01
N LYS A 154 -3.52 10.36 -14.65
CA LYS A 154 -3.72 11.68 -14.03
C LYS A 154 -4.22 12.71 -15.03
N TRP A 155 -3.71 12.68 -16.26
CA TRP A 155 -4.17 13.54 -17.33
C TRP A 155 -5.63 13.22 -17.68
N PHE A 156 -5.97 11.94 -17.79
CA PHE A 156 -7.32 11.47 -18.02
C PHE A 156 -8.29 11.94 -16.92
N ALA A 157 -7.89 11.86 -15.65
CA ALA A 157 -8.69 12.39 -14.53
C ALA A 157 -9.01 13.88 -14.69
N LEU A 158 -8.06 14.69 -15.18
CA LEU A 158 -8.31 16.11 -15.45
C LEU A 158 -9.35 16.33 -16.55
N GLN A 159 -9.41 15.46 -17.55
CA GLN A 159 -10.40 15.58 -18.62
C GLN A 159 -11.78 15.08 -18.18
N LEU A 160 -11.83 13.96 -17.44
CA LEU A 160 -13.07 13.41 -16.91
C LEU A 160 -13.78 14.39 -15.97
N PHE A 161 -13.04 15.09 -15.12
CA PHE A 161 -13.59 16.06 -14.15
C PHE A 161 -13.45 17.52 -14.59
N ALA A 162 -13.21 17.77 -15.89
CA ALA A 162 -13.21 19.12 -16.42
C ALA A 162 -14.64 19.73 -16.33
N PRO A 163 -14.79 20.97 -15.81
CA PRO A 163 -16.11 21.62 -15.79
C PRO A 163 -16.56 21.94 -17.21
N ARG A 164 -17.82 21.57 -17.57
CA ARG A 164 -18.39 21.82 -18.90
C ARG A 164 -18.34 23.28 -19.36
N ASN A 165 -18.42 24.21 -18.41
CA ASN A 165 -18.45 25.66 -18.65
C ASN A 165 -17.20 26.38 -18.13
N ALA A 166 -16.09 25.67 -17.88
CA ALA A 166 -14.85 26.36 -17.56
C ALA A 166 -14.52 27.27 -18.74
N PRO A 167 -14.27 28.59 -18.54
CA PRO A 167 -13.71 29.41 -19.59
C PRO A 167 -12.35 28.80 -19.90
N ASP A 168 -12.28 28.03 -20.99
CA ASP A 168 -11.06 27.50 -21.53
C ASP A 168 -10.22 28.73 -21.88
N LYS A 169 -9.29 29.08 -20.97
CA LYS A 169 -8.36 30.20 -21.17
C LYS A 169 -7.52 30.02 -22.44
N GLU A 170 -7.47 28.79 -22.95
CA GLU A 170 -6.72 28.36 -24.11
C GLU A 170 -7.56 27.33 -24.89
N LYS A 171 -7.48 27.35 -26.24
CA LYS A 171 -8.22 26.40 -27.09
C LYS A 171 -7.72 24.96 -26.85
N PRO A 172 -8.60 23.99 -26.56
CA PRO A 172 -8.21 22.59 -26.42
C PRO A 172 -7.68 22.03 -27.75
N SER A 173 -6.73 21.09 -27.67
CA SER A 173 -6.23 20.38 -28.85
C SER A 173 -7.27 19.40 -29.38
N GLY A 174 -7.10 18.95 -30.64
CA GLY A 174 -7.98 17.93 -31.22
C GLY A 174 -8.00 16.63 -30.41
N TYR A 175 -6.87 16.23 -29.82
CA TYR A 175 -6.76 15.06 -28.94
C TYR A 175 -7.61 15.18 -27.67
N VAL A 176 -7.66 16.39 -27.09
CA VAL A 176 -8.48 16.68 -25.90
C VAL A 176 -9.97 16.72 -26.25
N LEU A 177 -10.32 17.36 -27.38
CA LEU A 177 -11.71 17.48 -27.84
C LEU A 177 -12.33 16.11 -28.12
N GLU A 178 -11.62 15.27 -28.88
CA GLU A 178 -12.05 13.90 -29.21
C GLU A 178 -12.38 13.09 -27.94
N LEU A 179 -11.52 13.17 -26.92
CA LEU A 179 -11.78 12.48 -25.66
C LEU A 179 -12.95 13.10 -24.88
N ARG A 180 -13.05 14.44 -24.81
CA ARG A 180 -14.11 15.11 -24.04
C ARG A 180 -15.49 14.88 -24.65
N GLU A 181 -15.60 14.89 -25.97
CA GLU A 181 -16.83 14.59 -26.69
C GLU A 181 -17.29 13.16 -26.38
N TRP A 182 -16.38 12.19 -26.49
CA TRP A 182 -16.66 10.80 -26.16
C TRP A 182 -17.06 10.63 -24.67
N LEU A 183 -16.36 11.28 -23.74
CA LEU A 183 -16.69 11.22 -22.31
C LEU A 183 -18.07 11.82 -22.02
N ALA A 184 -18.43 12.91 -22.69
CA ALA A 184 -19.73 13.55 -22.52
C ALA A 184 -20.89 12.63 -22.88
N GLU A 185 -20.70 11.78 -23.89
CA GLU A 185 -21.66 10.75 -24.30
C GLU A 185 -21.63 9.53 -23.36
N GLN A 186 -20.46 9.18 -22.82
CA GLN A 186 -20.23 8.01 -21.96
C GLN A 186 -20.36 8.33 -20.46
N GLY A 187 -21.40 9.08 -20.09
CA GLY A 187 -21.82 9.24 -18.70
C GLY A 187 -20.93 10.12 -17.82
N GLN A 188 -20.09 11.00 -18.37
CA GLN A 188 -19.21 11.89 -17.59
C GLN A 188 -19.93 12.64 -16.45
N SER A 189 -21.17 13.10 -16.67
CA SER A 189 -21.93 13.83 -15.65
C SER A 189 -22.26 12.99 -14.42
N GLU A 190 -22.49 11.70 -14.59
CA GLU A 190 -22.74 10.77 -13.47
C GLU A 190 -21.50 10.67 -12.58
N TRP A 191 -20.32 10.55 -13.21
CA TRP A 191 -19.05 10.46 -12.49
C TRP A 191 -18.68 11.77 -11.80
N GLN A 192 -18.98 12.92 -12.40
CA GLN A 192 -18.83 14.23 -11.76
C GLN A 192 -19.73 14.36 -10.51
N ALA A 193 -21.01 13.98 -10.60
CA ALA A 193 -21.91 13.95 -9.44
C ALA A 193 -21.43 12.96 -8.36
N ARG A 194 -20.87 11.81 -8.77
CA ARG A 194 -20.28 10.83 -7.85
C ARG A 194 -19.05 11.38 -7.13
N LEU A 195 -18.22 12.17 -7.80
CA LEU A 195 -17.10 12.87 -7.20
C LEU A 195 -17.58 13.83 -6.11
N GLU A 196 -18.56 14.70 -6.40
CA GLU A 196 -19.11 15.65 -5.43
C GLU A 196 -19.68 14.95 -4.19
N LYS A 197 -20.47 13.89 -4.41
CA LYS A 197 -21.02 13.07 -3.32
C LYS A 197 -19.91 12.46 -2.46
N ARG A 198 -18.91 11.83 -3.07
CA ARG A 198 -17.79 11.21 -2.33
C ARG A 198 -16.93 12.25 -1.61
N GLN A 199 -16.72 13.44 -2.18
CA GLN A 199 -16.00 14.53 -1.51
C GLN A 199 -16.73 14.98 -0.23
N SER A 200 -18.06 15.13 -0.30
CA SER A 200 -18.89 15.44 0.85
C SER A 200 -18.79 14.34 1.92
N THR A 201 -18.95 13.07 1.54
CA THR A 201 -18.78 11.94 2.46
C THR A 201 -17.40 11.92 3.11
N PHE A 202 -16.32 12.14 2.35
CA PHE A 202 -14.95 12.19 2.89
C PHE A 202 -14.79 13.28 3.95
N ASN A 203 -15.49 14.42 3.83
CA ASN A 203 -15.44 15.47 4.83
C ASN A 203 -16.18 15.06 6.12
N TYR A 204 -17.31 14.36 6.03
CA TYR A 204 -17.95 13.77 7.21
C TYR A 204 -17.04 12.74 7.89
N VAL A 205 -16.38 11.88 7.10
CA VAL A 205 -15.44 10.86 7.63
C VAL A 205 -14.25 11.53 8.32
N LYS A 206 -13.73 12.66 7.83
CA LYS A 206 -12.70 13.44 8.54
C LYS A 206 -13.19 13.89 9.92
N GLY A 207 -14.40 14.42 10.00
CA GLY A 207 -15.02 14.85 11.26
C GLY A 207 -15.15 13.69 12.26
N PHE A 208 -15.70 12.56 11.81
CA PHE A 208 -15.81 11.35 12.62
C PHE A 208 -14.44 10.83 13.08
N SER A 209 -13.45 10.79 12.18
CA SER A 209 -12.10 10.29 12.47
C SER A 209 -11.37 11.18 13.48
N ALA A 210 -11.57 12.50 13.43
CA ALA A 210 -11.03 13.43 14.42
C ALA A 210 -11.67 13.25 15.80
N LEU A 211 -12.98 12.96 15.82
CA LEU A 211 -13.69 12.63 17.06
C LEU A 211 -13.17 11.31 17.65
N ALA A 212 -13.05 10.26 16.83
CA ALA A 212 -12.49 8.97 17.24
C ALA A 212 -11.04 9.11 17.73
N ALA A 213 -10.21 9.92 17.06
CA ALA A 213 -8.84 10.23 17.49
C ALA A 213 -8.80 10.83 18.90
N SER A 214 -9.72 11.77 19.19
CA SER A 214 -9.77 12.46 20.48
C SER A 214 -10.14 11.50 21.61
N PHE A 215 -11.18 10.68 21.39
CA PHE A 215 -11.63 9.67 22.34
C PHE A 215 -10.61 8.56 22.57
N MET A 216 -10.00 8.06 21.49
CA MET A 216 -8.91 7.09 21.58
C MET A 216 -7.69 7.66 22.30
N GLY A 217 -7.31 8.91 22.04
CA GLY A 217 -6.21 9.57 22.73
C GLY A 217 -6.47 9.70 24.22
N LEU A 218 -7.67 10.13 24.60
CA LEU A 218 -8.09 10.18 26.01
C LEU A 218 -8.10 8.79 26.65
N GLY A 219 -8.70 7.79 26.01
CA GLY A 219 -8.70 6.41 26.49
C GLY A 219 -7.28 5.85 26.68
N SER A 220 -6.39 6.13 25.73
CA SER A 220 -5.00 5.66 25.78
C SER A 220 -4.25 6.16 27.01
N THR A 221 -4.62 7.32 27.58
CA THR A 221 -4.00 7.78 28.84
C THR A 221 -4.23 6.82 30.00
N TYR A 222 -5.45 6.28 30.13
CA TYR A 222 -5.80 5.30 31.17
C TYR A 222 -5.07 3.98 30.99
N LEU A 223 -5.02 3.51 29.74
CA LEU A 223 -4.36 2.27 29.34
C LEU A 223 -2.85 2.32 29.63
N ILE A 224 -2.19 3.43 29.27
CA ILE A 224 -0.75 3.59 29.51
C ILE A 224 -0.46 3.69 31.01
N VAL A 225 -1.30 4.38 31.79
CA VAL A 225 -1.17 4.44 33.25
C VAL A 225 -1.23 3.05 33.87
N GLU A 226 -2.15 2.20 33.41
CA GLU A 226 -2.25 0.83 33.88
C GLU A 226 -0.99 0.02 33.53
N ALA A 227 -0.53 0.06 32.28
CA ALA A 227 0.67 -0.65 31.86
C ALA A 227 1.92 -0.19 32.64
N PHE A 228 2.06 1.13 32.85
CA PHE A 228 3.18 1.70 33.61
C PHE A 228 3.16 1.27 35.08
N SER A 229 1.99 1.00 35.66
CA SER A 229 1.89 0.53 37.03
C SER A 229 2.40 -0.90 37.24
N VAL A 230 2.40 -1.71 36.18
CA VAL A 230 2.81 -3.13 36.22
C VAL A 230 4.26 -3.32 35.78
N ILE A 231 4.75 -2.52 34.83
CA ILE A 231 6.11 -2.66 34.30
C ILE A 231 7.12 -2.09 35.31
N PRO A 232 8.05 -2.89 35.87
CA PRO A 232 8.92 -2.46 36.97
C PRO A 232 9.73 -1.19 36.69
N PHE A 233 10.21 -1.02 35.45
CA PHE A 233 10.97 0.16 35.04
C PHE A 233 10.12 1.45 35.10
N PHE A 234 8.88 1.40 34.61
CA PHE A 234 8.00 2.57 34.61
C PHE A 234 7.36 2.82 35.98
N ALA A 235 7.07 1.75 36.74
CA ALA A 235 6.56 1.83 38.10
C ALA A 235 7.55 2.51 39.05
N ALA A 236 8.85 2.43 38.78
CA ALA A 236 9.89 3.12 39.54
C ALA A 236 9.93 4.65 39.31
N ILE A 237 9.33 5.15 38.22
CA ILE A 237 9.26 6.59 37.93
C ILE A 237 8.18 7.23 38.81
N PRO A 238 8.46 8.34 39.52
CA PRO A 238 7.45 9.05 40.30
C PRO A 238 6.21 9.41 39.46
N PHE A 239 5.01 9.14 40.00
CA PHE A 239 3.74 9.39 39.30
C PHE A 239 3.58 10.84 38.79
N ALA A 240 4.18 11.82 39.50
CA ALA A 240 4.18 13.23 39.08
C ALA A 240 4.91 13.48 37.74
N LEU A 241 5.81 12.60 37.33
CA LEU A 241 6.54 12.70 36.06
C LEU A 241 5.85 11.96 34.91
N TRP A 242 4.87 11.09 35.20
CA TRP A 242 4.16 10.33 34.18
C TRP A 242 3.47 11.20 33.14
N PRO A 243 2.84 12.35 33.46
CA PRO A 243 2.22 13.21 32.45
C PRO A 243 3.16 13.63 31.31
N PHE A 244 4.45 13.86 31.59
CA PHE A 244 5.42 14.27 30.57
C PHE A 244 5.72 13.16 29.54
N ILE A 245 5.44 11.90 29.89
CA ILE A 245 5.67 10.74 29.04
C ILE A 245 4.33 10.30 28.40
N ILE A 246 3.28 10.21 29.22
CA ILE A 246 2.00 9.65 28.80
C ILE A 246 1.25 10.59 27.84
N ILE A 247 1.22 11.91 28.09
CA ILE A 247 0.46 12.82 27.21
C ILE A 247 0.97 12.78 25.77
N PRO A 248 2.28 12.95 25.48
CA PRO A 248 2.77 12.87 24.11
C PRO A 248 2.44 11.53 23.45
N MET A 249 2.57 10.42 24.18
CA MET A 249 2.24 9.09 23.66
C MET A 249 0.75 8.99 23.31
N SER A 250 -0.13 9.44 24.21
CA SER A 250 -1.58 9.43 24.00
C SER A 250 -2.05 10.31 22.83
N VAL A 251 -1.39 11.45 22.61
CA VAL A 251 -1.70 12.33 21.46
C VAL A 251 -1.31 11.68 20.14
N ILE A 252 -0.10 11.12 20.06
CA ILE A 252 0.37 10.41 18.87
C ILE A 252 -0.52 9.18 18.60
N ALA A 253 -0.87 8.46 19.66
CA ALA A 253 -1.76 7.32 19.64
C ALA A 253 -3.14 7.64 19.07
N GLY A 254 -3.80 8.66 19.63
CA GLY A 254 -5.10 9.13 19.15
C GLY A 254 -5.04 9.58 17.69
N ALA A 255 -4.02 10.37 17.32
CA ALA A 255 -3.82 10.81 15.94
C ALA A 255 -3.63 9.63 14.98
N ALA A 256 -2.87 8.61 15.36
CA ALA A 256 -2.65 7.43 14.55
C ALA A 256 -3.96 6.64 14.36
N TYR A 257 -4.73 6.42 15.43
CA TYR A 257 -6.03 5.75 15.34
C TYR A 257 -7.05 6.50 14.48
N GLY A 258 -7.06 7.84 14.55
CA GLY A 258 -7.86 8.66 13.64
C GLY A 258 -7.46 8.48 12.18
N MET A 259 -6.16 8.40 11.89
CA MET A 259 -5.66 8.14 10.53
C MET A 259 -6.05 6.75 10.04
N LEU A 260 -5.96 5.73 10.88
CA LEU A 260 -6.40 4.37 10.57
C LEU A 260 -7.91 4.35 10.26
N THR A 261 -8.72 4.95 11.14
CA THR A 261 -10.18 5.02 10.99
C THR A 261 -10.56 5.75 9.70
N TYR A 262 -9.90 6.87 9.42
CA TYR A 262 -10.08 7.61 8.18
C TYR A 262 -9.74 6.75 6.96
N ASN A 263 -8.62 6.02 7.00
CA ASN A 263 -8.22 5.15 5.89
C ASN A 263 -9.25 4.07 5.62
N THR A 264 -9.64 3.30 6.64
CA THR A 264 -10.56 2.17 6.53
C THR A 264 -11.93 2.57 6.02
N ILE A 265 -12.54 3.61 6.60
CA ILE A 265 -13.87 4.06 6.16
C ILE A 265 -13.82 4.57 4.71
N THR A 266 -12.77 5.32 4.35
CA THR A 266 -12.64 5.80 2.97
C THR A 266 -12.34 4.69 1.97
N ASP A 267 -11.65 3.61 2.36
CA ASP A 267 -11.46 2.42 1.51
C ASP A 267 -12.77 1.65 1.33
N LEU A 268 -13.54 1.42 2.40
CA LEU A 268 -14.88 0.83 2.31
C LEU A 268 -15.79 1.58 1.31
N ILE A 269 -15.77 2.92 1.36
CA ILE A 269 -16.55 3.77 0.45
C ILE A 269 -16.01 3.71 -0.99
N ASN A 270 -14.69 3.76 -1.15
CA ASN A 270 -14.06 3.79 -2.46
C ASN A 270 -14.23 2.48 -3.21
N ASN A 271 -14.05 1.35 -2.51
CA ASN A 271 -14.13 0.01 -3.08
C ASN A 271 -15.57 -0.50 -3.21
N ASP A 272 -16.54 0.25 -2.69
CA ASP A 272 -17.96 -0.11 -2.64
C ASP A 272 -18.17 -1.46 -1.94
N THR A 273 -17.33 -1.74 -0.94
CA THR A 273 -17.17 -3.07 -0.31
C THR A 273 -18.50 -3.63 0.18
N LEU A 274 -19.29 -2.83 0.89
CA LEU A 274 -20.58 -3.24 1.44
C LEU A 274 -21.60 -3.60 0.35
N ASN A 275 -21.68 -2.80 -0.71
CA ASN A 275 -22.63 -3.05 -1.79
C ASN A 275 -22.22 -4.28 -2.61
N LYS A 276 -20.93 -4.42 -2.94
CA LYS A 276 -20.40 -5.61 -3.62
C LYS A 276 -20.66 -6.87 -2.80
N TRP A 277 -20.40 -6.81 -1.50
CA TRP A 277 -20.64 -7.91 -0.58
C TRP A 277 -22.12 -8.31 -0.53
N TYR A 278 -23.02 -7.33 -0.37
CA TYR A 278 -24.46 -7.57 -0.36
C TYR A 278 -24.97 -8.11 -1.71
N GLN A 279 -24.54 -7.51 -2.82
CA GLN A 279 -24.92 -7.95 -4.17
C GLN A 279 -24.45 -9.37 -4.42
N LYS A 280 -23.19 -9.69 -4.11
CA LYS A 280 -22.64 -11.04 -4.26
C LYS A 280 -23.45 -12.07 -3.48
N LEU A 281 -23.73 -11.81 -2.19
CA LEU A 281 -24.54 -12.72 -1.37
C LEU A 281 -25.96 -12.90 -1.91
N ARG A 282 -26.59 -11.79 -2.33
CA ARG A 282 -27.93 -11.82 -2.93
C ARG A 282 -27.94 -12.61 -4.24
N ASP A 283 -26.97 -12.36 -5.11
CA ASP A 283 -26.86 -12.99 -6.42
C ASP A 283 -26.59 -14.50 -6.26
N ASP A 284 -25.66 -14.89 -5.39
CA ASP A 284 -25.36 -16.29 -5.07
C ASP A 284 -26.60 -17.01 -4.52
N LEU A 285 -27.35 -16.39 -3.60
CA LEU A 285 -28.60 -16.97 -3.08
C LEU A 285 -29.71 -17.04 -4.14
N SER A 286 -29.77 -16.07 -5.06
CA SER A 286 -30.76 -16.03 -6.14
C SER A 286 -30.53 -17.10 -7.21
N GLN A 287 -29.29 -17.59 -7.37
CA GLN A 287 -28.95 -18.70 -8.27
C GLN A 287 -29.40 -20.07 -7.74
N GLY A 288 -29.92 -20.14 -6.51
CA GLY A 288 -30.49 -21.34 -5.90
C GLY A 288 -29.80 -21.76 -4.60
N LEU A 289 -30.50 -22.58 -3.80
CA LEU A 289 -30.02 -23.09 -2.50
C LEU A 289 -29.06 -24.28 -2.68
N THR A 290 -27.88 -24.02 -3.26
CA THR A 290 -26.81 -25.02 -3.29
C THR A 290 -26.09 -25.10 -1.94
N VAL A 291 -25.46 -26.24 -1.62
CA VAL A 291 -24.68 -26.41 -0.37
C VAL A 291 -23.62 -25.32 -0.23
N ARG A 292 -22.98 -24.92 -1.34
CA ARG A 292 -22.01 -23.81 -1.37
C ARG A 292 -22.65 -22.47 -1.06
N ASN A 293 -23.79 -22.13 -1.67
CA ASN A 293 -24.43 -20.83 -1.45
C ASN A 293 -24.96 -20.70 -0.02
N VAL A 294 -25.51 -21.80 0.54
CA VAL A 294 -25.93 -21.87 1.95
C VAL A 294 -24.72 -21.74 2.87
N PHE A 295 -23.61 -22.41 2.57
CA PHE A 295 -22.36 -22.27 3.33
C PHE A 295 -21.83 -20.83 3.29
N MET A 296 -21.78 -20.20 2.12
CA MET A 296 -21.30 -18.82 1.95
C MET A 296 -22.18 -17.81 2.70
N ALA A 297 -23.51 -17.96 2.61
CA ALA A 297 -24.44 -17.11 3.35
C ALA A 297 -24.33 -17.31 4.87
N SER A 298 -24.19 -18.56 5.32
CA SER A 298 -23.97 -18.89 6.73
C SER A 298 -22.64 -18.32 7.25
N MET A 299 -21.56 -18.46 6.48
CA MET A 299 -20.25 -17.91 6.80
C MET A 299 -20.28 -16.39 6.87
N ALA A 300 -20.94 -15.74 5.91
CA ALA A 300 -21.12 -14.29 5.92
C ALA A 300 -21.87 -13.80 7.18
N LEU A 301 -22.95 -14.50 7.57
CA LEU A 301 -23.71 -14.19 8.77
C LEU A 301 -22.90 -14.46 10.05
N PHE A 302 -22.11 -15.54 10.07
CA PHE A 302 -21.20 -15.87 11.16
C PHE A 302 -20.12 -14.80 11.33
N LEU A 303 -19.41 -14.43 10.27
CA LEU A 303 -18.36 -13.40 10.32
C LEU A 303 -18.94 -12.02 10.69
N ALA A 304 -20.10 -11.64 10.14
CA ALA A 304 -20.80 -10.42 10.55
C ALA A 304 -21.19 -10.46 12.04
N GLY A 305 -21.61 -11.63 12.54
CA GLY A 305 -21.87 -11.85 13.96
C GLY A 305 -20.62 -11.68 14.82
N LEU A 306 -19.47 -12.23 14.39
CA LEU A 306 -18.18 -12.03 15.06
C LEU A 306 -17.76 -10.56 15.07
N ALA A 307 -17.92 -9.85 13.95
CA ALA A 307 -17.62 -8.42 13.86
C ALA A 307 -18.43 -7.57 14.85
N VAL A 308 -19.72 -7.88 15.02
CA VAL A 308 -20.58 -7.23 16.02
C VAL A 308 -20.13 -7.62 17.44
N ALA A 309 -19.83 -8.89 17.69
CA ALA A 309 -19.34 -9.34 18.99
C ALA A 309 -18.02 -8.67 19.40
N LEU A 310 -17.05 -8.56 18.47
CA LEU A 310 -15.77 -7.88 18.68
C LEU A 310 -15.95 -6.38 18.92
N THR A 311 -16.89 -5.75 18.23
CA THR A 311 -17.26 -4.36 18.47
C THR A 311 -17.73 -4.15 19.90
N ILE A 312 -18.62 -5.03 20.37
CA ILE A 312 -19.14 -4.98 21.74
C ILE A 312 -18.02 -5.23 22.74
N CYS A 313 -17.12 -6.20 22.48
CA CYS A 313 -15.96 -6.47 23.33
C CYS A 313 -15.01 -5.27 23.41
N THR A 314 -14.78 -4.58 22.29
CA THR A 314 -13.94 -3.37 22.21
C THR A 314 -14.56 -2.24 23.03
N ALA A 315 -15.86 -1.98 22.84
CA ALA A 315 -16.60 -1.00 23.64
C ALA A 315 -16.56 -1.34 25.14
N GLY A 316 -16.79 -2.61 25.48
CA GLY A 316 -16.70 -3.12 26.85
C GLY A 316 -15.31 -2.95 27.47
N THR A 317 -14.25 -3.19 26.72
CA THR A 317 -12.87 -2.98 27.16
C THR A 317 -12.62 -1.52 27.51
N TRP A 318 -13.04 -0.59 26.65
CA TRP A 318 -12.91 0.85 26.92
C TRP A 318 -13.76 1.32 28.09
N TRP A 319 -14.96 0.74 28.28
CA TRP A 319 -15.76 0.95 29.47
C TRP A 319 -15.02 0.50 30.75
N THR A 320 -14.49 -0.72 30.75
CA THR A 320 -13.75 -1.29 31.90
C THR A 320 -12.51 -0.46 32.23
N ILE A 321 -11.75 -0.06 31.23
CA ILE A 321 -10.56 0.77 31.40
C ILE A 321 -10.96 2.12 32.00
N ALA A 322 -11.98 2.78 31.44
CA ALA A 322 -12.41 4.08 31.93
C ALA A 322 -12.96 4.06 33.37
N THR A 323 -13.55 2.94 33.79
CA THR A 323 -14.18 2.81 35.13
C THR A 323 -13.23 2.30 36.20
N ASN A 324 -12.27 1.43 35.86
CA ASN A 324 -11.39 0.78 36.82
C ASN A 324 -9.94 1.31 36.83
N ALA A 325 -9.46 1.90 35.73
CA ALA A 325 -8.09 2.38 35.67
C ALA A 325 -7.92 3.68 36.48
N ARG A 326 -6.77 3.80 37.14
CA ARG A 326 -6.38 5.04 37.81
C ARG A 326 -6.25 6.15 36.76
N PRO A 327 -6.94 7.30 36.91
CA PRO A 327 -6.76 8.40 35.98
C PRO A 327 -5.41 9.10 36.17
N LEU A 328 -4.87 9.62 35.07
CA LEU A 328 -3.61 10.38 35.08
C LEU A 328 -3.75 11.71 35.82
N PHE A 329 -4.88 12.40 35.64
CA PHE A 329 -5.18 13.68 36.28
C PHE A 329 -6.45 13.62 37.14
N GLU A 330 -6.52 14.45 38.18
CA GLU A 330 -7.71 14.52 39.04
C GLU A 330 -8.97 14.99 38.31
N TRP A 331 -8.85 15.91 37.35
CA TRP A 331 -10.00 16.40 36.59
C TRP A 331 -10.66 15.29 35.76
N MET A 332 -9.92 14.24 35.39
CA MET A 332 -10.46 13.11 34.65
C MET A 332 -11.43 12.29 35.51
N LYS A 333 -11.30 12.31 36.85
CA LYS A 333 -12.31 11.76 37.77
C LYS A 333 -13.63 12.56 37.74
N LYS A 334 -13.55 13.83 37.35
CA LYS A 334 -14.69 14.76 37.29
C LYS A 334 -15.34 14.79 35.91
N MET A 335 -14.81 14.07 34.92
CA MET A 335 -15.51 13.91 33.65
C MET A 335 -16.85 13.22 33.90
N PRO A 336 -17.97 13.73 33.36
CA PRO A 336 -19.26 13.08 33.49
C PRO A 336 -19.16 11.61 33.08
N SER A 337 -19.66 10.71 33.93
CA SER A 337 -19.65 9.26 33.68
C SER A 337 -20.28 8.89 32.34
N PHE A 338 -21.22 9.70 31.86
CA PHE A 338 -21.81 9.57 30.53
C PHE A 338 -20.77 9.74 29.38
N ILE A 339 -19.78 10.62 29.50
CA ILE A 339 -18.79 10.85 28.44
C ILE A 339 -17.83 9.65 28.32
N MET A 340 -17.24 9.25 29.44
CA MET A 340 -16.26 8.16 29.46
C MET A 340 -16.91 6.77 29.45
N GLY A 341 -18.13 6.65 29.97
CA GLY A 341 -18.89 5.41 29.97
C GLY A 341 -19.75 5.23 28.72
N VAL A 342 -20.45 6.24 28.23
CA VAL A 342 -21.38 6.03 27.10
C VAL A 342 -20.78 6.48 25.78
N ILE A 343 -20.34 7.75 25.71
CA ILE A 343 -19.89 8.33 24.43
C ILE A 343 -18.59 7.68 23.95
N ASN A 344 -17.60 7.54 24.82
CA ASN A 344 -16.29 6.99 24.44
C ASN A 344 -16.40 5.55 23.88
N PRO A 345 -17.00 4.56 24.60
CA PRO A 345 -17.23 3.23 24.05
C PRO A 345 -18.06 3.18 22.77
N ILE A 346 -19.07 4.05 22.61
CA ILE A 346 -19.86 4.13 21.38
C ILE A 346 -18.98 4.60 20.23
N ILE A 347 -18.21 5.69 20.39
CA ILE A 347 -17.39 6.22 19.31
C ILE A 347 -16.27 5.24 18.95
N THR A 348 -15.57 4.66 19.93
CA THR A 348 -14.51 3.68 19.69
C THR A 348 -15.05 2.36 19.16
N GLY A 349 -16.25 1.95 19.58
CA GLY A 349 -16.94 0.77 19.05
C GLY A 349 -17.40 1.00 17.61
N LEU A 350 -18.03 2.13 17.31
CA LEU A 350 -18.43 2.49 15.95
C LEU A 350 -17.24 2.59 14.99
N SER A 351 -16.08 3.09 15.44
CA SER A 351 -14.87 3.05 14.62
C SER A 351 -14.37 1.62 14.42
N ALA A 352 -14.41 0.76 15.45
CA ALA A 352 -14.04 -0.65 15.37
C ALA A 352 -14.92 -1.45 14.39
N ILE A 353 -16.22 -1.13 14.27
CA ILE A 353 -17.14 -1.79 13.32
C ILE A 353 -16.58 -1.73 11.90
N PHE A 354 -16.03 -0.60 11.47
CA PHE A 354 -15.54 -0.45 10.10
C PHE A 354 -14.31 -1.32 9.83
N PHE A 355 -13.41 -1.49 10.81
CA PHE A 355 -12.31 -2.45 10.70
C PHE A 355 -12.84 -3.88 10.62
N ASN A 356 -13.72 -4.26 11.56
CA ASN A 356 -14.26 -5.63 11.59
C ASN A 356 -15.06 -5.99 10.32
N ILE A 357 -15.80 -5.03 9.75
CA ILE A 357 -16.51 -5.20 8.47
C ILE A 357 -15.54 -5.37 7.31
N GLN A 358 -14.49 -4.54 7.23
CA GLN A 358 -13.48 -4.67 6.18
C GLN A 358 -12.81 -6.04 6.24
N ASN A 359 -12.38 -6.44 7.44
CA ASN A 359 -11.72 -7.71 7.69
C ASN A 359 -12.65 -8.91 7.38
N THR A 360 -13.95 -8.77 7.70
CA THR A 360 -14.99 -9.74 7.34
C THR A 360 -15.16 -9.88 5.82
N ALA A 361 -15.15 -8.77 5.10
CA ALA A 361 -15.32 -8.78 3.65
C ALA A 361 -14.14 -9.47 2.94
N GLU A 362 -12.90 -9.17 3.36
CA GLU A 362 -11.68 -9.79 2.85
C GLU A 362 -11.63 -11.29 3.19
N SER A 363 -11.96 -11.66 4.43
CA SER A 363 -12.06 -13.06 4.87
C SER A 363 -13.06 -13.86 4.03
N LEU A 364 -14.23 -13.28 3.74
CA LEU A 364 -15.25 -13.97 2.94
C LEU A 364 -14.81 -14.13 1.47
N GLU A 365 -14.10 -13.15 0.91
CA GLU A 365 -13.54 -13.25 -0.43
C GLU A 365 -12.53 -14.39 -0.54
N MET A 366 -11.65 -14.53 0.45
CA MET A 366 -10.72 -15.66 0.54
C MET A 366 -11.45 -17.00 0.66
N VAL A 367 -12.48 -17.11 1.50
CA VAL A 367 -13.29 -18.34 1.63
C VAL A 367 -14.01 -18.66 0.31
N ASP A 368 -14.53 -17.65 -0.40
CA ASP A 368 -15.13 -17.85 -1.72
C ASP A 368 -14.10 -18.34 -2.74
N GLU A 369 -12.89 -17.77 -2.75
CA GLU A 369 -11.82 -18.21 -3.64
C GLU A 369 -11.40 -19.66 -3.35
N ALA A 370 -11.20 -19.99 -2.08
CA ALA A 370 -10.87 -21.35 -1.64
C ALA A 370 -11.97 -22.36 -1.97
N THR A 371 -13.25 -21.99 -1.87
CA THR A 371 -14.37 -22.88 -2.24
C THR A 371 -14.61 -22.98 -3.75
N ARG A 372 -14.17 -21.99 -4.55
CA ARG A 372 -14.17 -22.05 -6.02
C ARG A 372 -13.01 -22.88 -6.58
N SER A 373 -11.88 -22.93 -5.87
CA SER A 373 -10.79 -23.86 -6.15
C SER A 373 -11.27 -25.29 -5.89
N ASN A 374 -11.58 -26.03 -6.95
CA ASN A 374 -12.08 -27.41 -6.85
C ASN A 374 -10.97 -28.42 -6.42
N LYS A 375 -9.85 -27.93 -5.88
CA LYS A 375 -8.72 -28.73 -5.38
C LYS A 375 -8.78 -28.79 -3.85
N ASN A 376 -8.77 -30.00 -3.30
CA ASN A 376 -8.52 -30.19 -1.87
C ASN A 376 -7.20 -29.50 -1.48
N ILE A 377 -7.21 -28.66 -0.44
CA ILE A 377 -6.02 -27.95 0.06
C ILE A 377 -4.86 -28.91 0.34
N PHE A 378 -5.14 -30.11 0.85
CA PHE A 378 -4.13 -31.15 1.07
C PHE A 378 -3.53 -31.69 -0.23
N ARG A 379 -4.32 -31.72 -1.32
CA ARG A 379 -3.87 -32.17 -2.63
C ARG A 379 -3.02 -31.09 -3.31
N SER A 380 -3.37 -29.81 -3.21
CA SER A 380 -2.53 -28.73 -3.74
C SER A 380 -1.20 -28.62 -3.01
N VAL A 381 -1.19 -28.78 -1.68
CA VAL A 381 0.06 -28.86 -0.90
C VAL A 381 0.89 -30.07 -1.32
N TYR A 382 0.28 -31.24 -1.51
CA TYR A 382 0.97 -32.44 -1.96
C TYR A 382 1.54 -32.29 -3.39
N GLU A 383 0.75 -31.76 -4.32
CA GLU A 383 1.17 -31.48 -5.71
C GLU A 383 2.32 -30.46 -5.73
N SER A 384 2.22 -29.37 -4.97
CA SER A 384 3.29 -28.37 -4.84
C SER A 384 4.57 -28.96 -4.24
N VAL A 385 4.45 -29.85 -3.25
CA VAL A 385 5.62 -30.55 -2.68
C VAL A 385 6.25 -31.48 -3.71
N ILE A 386 5.45 -32.24 -4.48
CA ILE A 386 5.95 -33.12 -5.53
C ILE A 386 6.63 -32.33 -6.65
N GLU A 387 6.01 -31.25 -7.13
CA GLU A 387 6.56 -30.40 -8.19
C GLU A 387 7.85 -29.72 -7.75
N ASN A 388 7.93 -29.25 -6.51
CA ASN A 388 9.17 -28.72 -5.96
C ASN A 388 10.25 -29.81 -5.82
N LEU A 389 9.87 -31.03 -5.43
CA LEU A 389 10.80 -32.14 -5.29
C LEU A 389 11.32 -32.61 -6.66
N SER A 390 10.46 -32.67 -7.68
CA SER A 390 10.82 -33.03 -9.04
C SER A 390 11.72 -31.95 -9.66
N HIS A 391 11.35 -30.68 -9.53
CA HIS A 391 12.17 -29.55 -9.99
C HIS A 391 13.57 -29.55 -9.35
N VAL A 392 13.67 -29.76 -8.03
CA VAL A 392 14.96 -29.84 -7.32
C VAL A 392 15.76 -31.05 -7.79
N ARG A 393 15.12 -32.22 -7.99
CA ARG A 393 15.81 -33.42 -8.51
C ARG A 393 16.37 -33.22 -9.91
N ASP A 394 15.68 -32.48 -10.76
CA ASP A 394 16.07 -32.23 -12.15
C ASP A 394 17.18 -31.17 -12.27
N THR A 395 17.18 -30.18 -11.37
CA THR A 395 18.09 -29.03 -11.43
C THR A 395 19.32 -29.13 -10.50
N GLU A 396 19.27 -29.98 -9.47
CA GLU A 396 20.33 -30.11 -8.46
C GLU A 396 20.97 -31.50 -8.45
N ASN A 397 22.24 -31.59 -8.03
CA ASN A 397 22.87 -32.87 -7.75
C ASN A 397 22.62 -33.34 -6.30
N TRP A 398 22.92 -34.60 -6.00
CA TRP A 398 22.66 -35.20 -4.68
C TRP A 398 23.33 -34.45 -3.53
N PHE A 399 24.52 -33.90 -3.73
CA PHE A 399 25.23 -33.13 -2.69
C PHE A 399 24.56 -31.78 -2.43
N GLN A 400 23.94 -31.16 -3.44
CA GLN A 400 23.14 -29.94 -3.28
C GLN A 400 21.80 -30.22 -2.59
N ILE A 401 21.15 -31.34 -2.92
CA ILE A 401 19.87 -31.77 -2.31
C ILE A 401 20.06 -32.07 -0.82
N LEU A 402 21.13 -32.79 -0.47
CA LEU A 402 21.45 -33.20 0.91
C LEU A 402 22.23 -32.14 1.70
N ASN A 403 22.16 -30.87 1.30
CA ASN A 403 22.81 -29.78 2.01
C ASN A 403 22.35 -29.74 3.48
N PRO A 404 23.23 -30.08 4.44
CA PRO A 404 22.83 -30.28 5.83
C PRO A 404 22.36 -28.97 6.48
N PHE A 405 22.95 -27.85 6.09
CA PHE A 405 22.59 -26.52 6.58
C PHE A 405 21.24 -26.06 6.03
N ARG A 406 20.93 -26.37 4.76
CA ARG A 406 19.61 -26.11 4.17
C ARG A 406 18.51 -26.94 4.85
N LEU A 407 18.78 -28.20 5.15
CA LEU A 407 17.85 -29.06 5.90
C LEU A 407 17.61 -28.51 7.30
N LEU A 408 18.67 -28.13 8.01
CA LEU A 408 18.56 -27.52 9.33
C LEU A 408 17.78 -26.20 9.29
N LEU A 409 17.98 -25.37 8.26
CA LEU A 409 17.17 -24.17 8.03
C LEU A 409 15.68 -24.51 7.86
N LYS A 410 15.34 -25.51 7.04
CA LYS A 410 13.94 -25.92 6.83
C LYS A 410 13.30 -26.53 8.08
N LEU A 411 14.05 -27.31 8.85
CA LEU A 411 13.57 -27.93 10.09
C LEU A 411 13.43 -26.94 11.25
N THR A 412 14.14 -25.83 11.24
CA THR A 412 14.11 -24.83 12.32
C THR A 412 13.28 -23.61 11.97
N LEU A 413 13.52 -22.97 10.83
CA LEU A 413 12.85 -21.72 10.46
C LEU A 413 11.38 -21.93 10.12
N THR A 414 11.00 -23.02 9.45
CA THR A 414 9.60 -23.22 9.06
C THR A 414 8.70 -23.43 10.28
N PRO A 415 9.00 -24.32 11.24
CA PRO A 415 8.21 -24.44 12.46
C PRO A 415 8.22 -23.15 13.30
N LEU A 416 9.35 -22.45 13.36
CA LEU A 416 9.44 -21.20 14.11
C LEU A 416 8.58 -20.09 13.51
N ARG A 417 8.47 -20.00 12.17
CA ARG A 417 7.54 -19.06 11.52
C ARG A 417 6.09 -19.38 11.84
N ILE A 418 5.70 -20.66 11.82
CA ILE A 418 4.35 -21.09 12.21
C ILE A 418 4.08 -20.72 13.68
N LEU A 419 5.06 -20.95 14.56
CA LEU A 419 4.93 -20.59 15.97
C LEU A 419 4.80 -19.08 16.18
N LEU A 420 5.61 -18.26 15.49
CA LEU A 420 5.50 -16.80 15.54
C LEU A 420 4.15 -16.32 15.02
N PHE A 421 3.63 -16.93 13.95
CA PHE A 421 2.31 -16.65 13.42
C PHE A 421 1.20 -16.96 14.44
N LEU A 422 1.22 -18.16 15.04
CA LEU A 422 0.26 -18.52 16.09
C LEU A 422 0.39 -17.60 17.32
N GLY A 423 1.62 -17.23 17.67
CA GLY A 423 1.89 -16.28 18.74
C GLY A 423 1.33 -14.88 18.43
N HIS A 424 1.37 -14.44 17.17
CA HIS A 424 0.76 -13.20 16.71
C HIS A 424 -0.76 -13.21 16.88
N LEU A 425 -1.44 -14.26 16.40
CA LEU A 425 -2.90 -14.41 16.58
C LEU A 425 -3.30 -14.35 18.06
N VAL A 426 -2.54 -15.04 18.92
CA VAL A 426 -2.75 -14.97 20.37
C VAL A 426 -2.50 -13.56 20.91
N SER A 427 -1.48 -12.85 20.41
CA SER A 427 -1.14 -11.50 20.88
C SER A 427 -2.22 -10.46 20.54
N ILE A 428 -2.88 -10.58 19.38
CA ILE A 428 -4.00 -9.70 19.00
C ILE A 428 -5.26 -10.10 19.75
N ALA A 429 -5.55 -11.39 19.86
CA ALA A 429 -6.75 -11.87 20.54
C ALA A 429 -6.91 -11.35 21.97
N VAL A 430 -5.81 -11.20 22.68
CA VAL A 430 -5.82 -10.71 24.06
C VAL A 430 -5.96 -9.18 24.15
N THR A 431 -6.07 -8.43 23.05
CA THR A 431 -6.24 -6.96 23.12
C THR A 431 -7.64 -6.52 23.55
N SER A 432 -8.65 -7.36 23.31
CA SER A 432 -10.07 -7.02 23.45
C SER A 432 -10.78 -7.80 24.56
N ASP A 433 -10.02 -8.34 25.52
CA ASP A 433 -10.47 -9.38 26.45
C ASP A 433 -11.22 -8.85 27.69
N ARG A 434 -11.33 -7.54 27.91
CA ARG A 434 -11.78 -6.96 29.19
C ARG A 434 -13.24 -6.50 29.21
N MET A 435 -14.11 -7.20 28.48
CA MET A 435 -15.54 -6.89 28.50
C MET A 435 -16.20 -7.31 29.83
N PRO A 436 -16.94 -6.43 30.51
CA PRO A 436 -17.69 -6.79 31.71
C PRO A 436 -18.68 -7.93 31.43
N GLY A 437 -18.66 -8.96 32.25
CA GLY A 437 -19.61 -10.08 32.18
C GLY A 437 -19.30 -11.15 31.13
N VAL A 438 -18.23 -11.00 30.34
CA VAL A 438 -17.75 -12.03 29.40
C VAL A 438 -16.40 -12.57 29.89
N PRO A 439 -16.23 -13.91 30.01
CA PRO A 439 -14.94 -14.48 30.35
C PRO A 439 -13.87 -14.07 29.33
N GLN A 440 -12.71 -13.62 29.81
CA GLN A 440 -11.61 -13.11 28.96
C GLN A 440 -11.17 -14.15 27.90
N ILE A 441 -11.16 -15.43 28.26
CA ILE A 441 -10.85 -16.54 27.35
C ILE A 441 -11.83 -16.60 26.17
N VAL A 442 -13.13 -16.35 26.41
CA VAL A 442 -14.16 -16.38 25.35
C VAL A 442 -13.95 -15.22 24.39
N SER A 443 -13.67 -14.02 24.92
CA SER A 443 -13.39 -12.85 24.08
C SER A 443 -12.10 -13.03 23.26
N ALA A 444 -11.05 -13.58 23.87
CA ALA A 444 -9.82 -13.92 23.18
C ALA A 444 -10.05 -14.97 22.08
N LEU A 445 -10.83 -16.03 22.33
CA LEU A 445 -11.16 -17.03 21.31
C LEU A 445 -11.90 -16.42 20.11
N VAL A 446 -12.84 -15.51 20.36
CA VAL A 446 -13.53 -14.75 19.29
C VAL A 446 -12.52 -13.92 18.49
N GLY A 447 -11.54 -13.29 19.17
CA GLY A 447 -10.43 -12.59 18.54
C GLY A 447 -9.55 -13.50 17.67
N ILE A 448 -9.09 -14.64 18.19
CA ILE A 448 -8.25 -15.61 17.45
C ILE A 448 -8.97 -16.09 16.19
N ILE A 449 -10.25 -16.42 16.30
CA ILE A 449 -11.02 -16.94 15.17
C ILE A 449 -11.18 -15.84 14.10
N SER A 450 -11.54 -14.63 14.49
CA SER A 450 -11.71 -13.52 13.55
C SER A 450 -10.41 -13.16 12.85
N GLU A 451 -9.32 -12.98 13.61
CA GLU A 451 -8.00 -12.64 13.08
C GLU A 451 -7.43 -13.79 12.22
N GLY A 452 -7.64 -15.04 12.64
CA GLY A 452 -7.17 -16.21 11.91
C GLY A 452 -7.78 -16.36 10.52
N PHE A 453 -9.01 -15.87 10.30
CA PHE A 453 -9.62 -15.82 8.97
C PHE A 453 -9.06 -14.69 8.10
N GLU A 454 -8.73 -13.55 8.69
CA GLU A 454 -8.10 -12.41 8.01
C GLU A 454 -6.66 -12.75 7.56
N ASP A 455 -5.90 -13.37 8.46
CA ASP A 455 -4.49 -13.71 8.26
C ASP A 455 -4.27 -15.06 7.55
N ALA A 456 -5.33 -15.78 7.17
CA ALA A 456 -5.20 -17.08 6.51
C ALA A 456 -4.56 -16.99 5.11
N HIS A 457 -4.50 -15.80 4.49
CA HIS A 457 -3.78 -15.54 3.25
C HIS A 457 -2.27 -15.85 3.34
N TYR A 458 -1.69 -15.87 4.54
CA TYR A 458 -0.29 -16.30 4.76
C TYR A 458 -0.05 -17.79 4.43
N PHE A 459 -1.11 -18.62 4.44
CA PHE A 459 -1.03 -20.06 4.18
C PHE A 459 -1.75 -20.49 2.90
N ALA A 460 -2.78 -19.74 2.50
CA ALA A 460 -3.39 -19.88 1.19
C ALA A 460 -2.52 -19.14 0.16
N GLY A 461 -1.45 -19.79 -0.29
CA GLY A 461 -0.60 -19.24 -1.35
C GLY A 461 -1.45 -18.79 -2.53
N HIS A 462 -1.15 -17.61 -3.08
CA HIS A 462 -1.82 -17.09 -4.28
C HIS A 462 -1.61 -18.07 -5.44
N GLU A 463 -2.59 -18.93 -5.72
CA GLU A 463 -2.70 -19.57 -7.02
C GLU A 463 -3.24 -18.51 -7.99
N GLU A 464 -2.34 -17.73 -8.58
CA GLU A 464 -2.70 -16.80 -9.65
C GLU A 464 -3.29 -17.58 -10.82
N LYS A 465 -4.59 -17.38 -11.06
CA LYS A 465 -5.29 -17.92 -12.23
C LYS A 465 -4.71 -17.27 -13.48
N SER A 466 -3.82 -17.98 -14.17
CA SER A 466 -3.50 -17.69 -15.56
C SER A 466 -4.73 -17.99 -16.42
N SER A 467 -5.61 -16.99 -16.58
CA SER A 467 -6.76 -17.06 -17.48
C SER A 467 -6.27 -17.01 -18.93
N GLN A 468 -5.92 -18.18 -19.48
CA GLN A 468 -5.78 -18.37 -20.92
C GLN A 468 -7.14 -18.19 -21.58
N GLY A 469 -7.30 -17.19 -22.45
CA GLY A 469 -8.13 -17.40 -23.63
C GLY A 469 -8.88 -16.26 -24.30
N SER A 470 -9.22 -15.10 -23.68
CA SER A 470 -10.02 -14.10 -24.47
C SER A 470 -10.08 -12.62 -24.09
N LYS A 471 -9.41 -12.07 -23.07
CA LYS A 471 -9.37 -10.58 -22.86
C LYS A 471 -8.02 -10.07 -22.32
N LYS A 472 -6.94 -10.22 -23.09
CA LYS A 472 -5.56 -9.82 -22.72
C LYS A 472 -5.45 -8.36 -22.24
N THR A 473 -6.18 -7.42 -22.84
CA THR A 473 -6.12 -6.01 -22.45
C THR A 473 -6.93 -5.72 -21.17
N ALA A 474 -8.09 -6.36 -20.99
CA ALA A 474 -8.90 -6.19 -19.77
C ALA A 474 -8.19 -6.74 -18.53
N SER A 475 -7.51 -7.89 -18.65
CA SER A 475 -6.72 -8.45 -17.54
C SER A 475 -5.52 -7.56 -17.20
N LEU A 476 -4.82 -7.02 -18.19
CA LEU A 476 -3.72 -6.08 -17.97
C LEU A 476 -4.19 -4.76 -17.36
N LEU A 477 -5.37 -4.29 -17.75
CA LEU A 477 -6.00 -3.10 -17.20
C LEU A 477 -6.39 -3.33 -15.73
N GLU A 478 -7.02 -4.46 -15.44
CA GLU A 478 -7.39 -4.87 -14.10
C GLU A 478 -6.15 -5.00 -13.22
N GLU A 479 -5.12 -5.74 -13.63
CA GLU A 479 -3.86 -5.85 -12.88
C GLU A 479 -3.22 -4.47 -12.61
N ARG A 480 -3.21 -3.57 -13.61
CA ARG A 480 -2.65 -2.23 -13.47
C ARG A 480 -3.46 -1.33 -12.53
N LEU A 481 -4.78 -1.47 -12.52
CA LEU A 481 -5.70 -0.55 -11.82
C LEU A 481 -6.23 -1.11 -10.49
N ALA A 482 -6.17 -2.43 -10.26
CA ALA A 482 -6.65 -3.13 -9.08
C ALA A 482 -5.92 -2.76 -7.78
N GLY A 483 -4.84 -1.98 -7.87
CA GLY A 483 -4.21 -1.34 -6.72
C GLY A 483 -2.69 -1.29 -6.88
N GLU A 484 -2.06 -0.32 -6.23
CA GLU A 484 -0.62 -0.37 -5.95
C GLU A 484 -0.38 -1.45 -4.87
N ALA A 485 -0.67 -2.72 -5.17
CA ALA A 485 -0.05 -3.82 -4.46
C ALA A 485 1.40 -3.81 -4.95
N ASP A 486 2.23 -3.05 -4.25
CA ASP A 486 3.67 -3.05 -4.49
C ASP A 486 4.12 -4.51 -4.50
N ASN A 487 4.53 -4.99 -5.68
CA ASN A 487 5.17 -6.29 -5.91
C ASN A 487 6.53 -6.34 -5.20
N GLU A 488 6.54 -6.10 -3.89
CA GLU A 488 7.67 -6.33 -3.03
C GLU A 488 7.60 -7.79 -2.56
N PRO A 489 8.75 -8.49 -2.49
CA PRO A 489 8.77 -9.83 -1.95
C PRO A 489 8.27 -9.82 -0.50
N ASN A 490 7.04 -10.32 -0.35
CA ASN A 490 6.22 -10.40 0.85
C ASN A 490 6.95 -11.24 1.91
N THR A 491 7.86 -10.60 2.65
CA THR A 491 8.45 -11.18 3.85
C THR A 491 8.15 -10.23 4.97
N ASP A 492 7.30 -10.66 5.88
CA ASP A 492 6.93 -9.97 7.11
C ASP A 492 8.18 -9.67 7.96
N ILE A 493 8.10 -8.63 8.79
CA ILE A 493 9.20 -8.18 9.67
C ILE A 493 9.77 -9.34 10.52
N PRO A 494 8.96 -10.19 11.17
CA PRO A 494 9.43 -11.37 11.89
C PRO A 494 10.22 -12.34 11.01
N THR A 495 9.73 -12.69 9.82
CA THR A 495 10.48 -13.53 8.86
C THR A 495 11.79 -12.88 8.44
N ARG A 496 11.84 -11.56 8.25
CA ARG A 496 13.10 -10.84 7.95
C ARG A 496 14.08 -10.96 9.10
N LEU A 497 13.64 -10.77 10.34
CA LEU A 497 14.48 -10.91 11.53
C LEU A 497 15.02 -12.34 11.67
N LEU A 498 14.17 -13.35 11.48
CA LEU A 498 14.59 -14.74 11.47
C LEU A 498 15.63 -15.03 10.40
N LYS A 499 15.44 -14.51 9.17
CA LYS A 499 16.42 -14.66 8.08
C LYS A 499 17.76 -13.98 8.40
N ILE A 500 17.75 -12.87 9.14
CA ILE A 500 18.96 -12.18 9.61
C ILE A 500 19.67 -13.01 10.68
N ILE A 501 18.96 -13.50 11.69
CA ILE A 501 19.55 -14.33 12.75
C ILE A 501 20.12 -15.62 12.16
N ALA A 502 19.41 -16.23 11.21
CA ALA A 502 19.86 -17.42 10.49
C ALA A 502 20.87 -17.12 9.37
N SER A 503 21.31 -15.87 9.16
CA SER A 503 22.21 -15.52 8.06
C SER A 503 23.53 -16.30 8.06
N PRO A 504 24.17 -16.61 9.21
CA PRO A 504 25.37 -17.46 9.22
C PRO A 504 25.07 -18.86 8.65
N LEU A 505 23.91 -19.42 8.99
CA LEU A 505 23.49 -20.74 8.52
C LEU A 505 23.11 -20.71 7.03
N TYR A 506 22.48 -19.64 6.56
CA TYR A 506 22.30 -19.39 5.12
C TYR A 506 23.63 -19.30 4.37
N ALA A 507 24.69 -18.75 4.99
CA ALA A 507 26.00 -18.60 4.36
C ALA A 507 26.70 -19.95 4.23
N LEU A 508 26.60 -20.78 5.27
CA LEU A 508 27.08 -22.18 5.23
C LEU A 508 26.31 -23.00 4.19
N ALA A 509 24.98 -22.84 4.11
CA ALA A 509 24.17 -23.48 3.08
C ALA A 509 24.58 -23.03 1.67
N ALA A 510 24.82 -21.73 1.47
CA ALA A 510 25.28 -21.19 0.19
C ALA A 510 26.69 -21.68 -0.18
N GLY A 511 27.61 -21.72 0.78
CA GLY A 511 28.97 -22.24 0.58
C GLY A 511 28.96 -23.72 0.18
N TRP A 512 28.13 -24.53 0.85
CA TRP A 512 27.95 -25.93 0.50
C TRP A 512 27.35 -26.09 -0.91
N ASP A 513 26.30 -25.34 -1.24
CA ASP A 513 25.64 -25.40 -2.55
C ASP A 513 26.57 -24.91 -3.68
N TYR A 514 27.41 -23.90 -3.41
CA TYR A 514 28.46 -23.44 -4.32
C TYR A 514 29.48 -24.53 -4.62
N LEU A 515 30.06 -25.15 -3.57
CA LEU A 515 31.06 -26.21 -3.72
C LEU A 515 30.46 -27.45 -4.40
N ALA A 516 29.26 -27.87 -3.99
CA ALA A 516 28.58 -29.01 -4.56
C ALA A 516 28.19 -28.76 -6.04
N SER A 517 27.87 -27.52 -6.43
CA SER A 517 27.52 -27.21 -7.82
C SER A 517 28.68 -27.35 -8.81
N GLN A 518 29.95 -27.35 -8.35
CA GLN A 518 31.11 -27.52 -9.24
C GLN A 518 31.11 -28.91 -9.92
N PHE A 519 30.46 -29.90 -9.32
CA PHE A 519 30.25 -31.22 -9.90
C PHE A 519 29.22 -31.25 -11.03
N ASN A 520 28.57 -30.12 -11.35
CA ASN A 520 27.61 -30.02 -12.45
C ASN A 520 28.26 -29.72 -13.82
N SER A 521 29.60 -29.59 -13.88
CA SER A 521 30.37 -29.12 -15.04
C SER A 521 30.24 -29.95 -16.35
N GLY A 522 29.44 -31.02 -16.37
CA GLY A 522 29.13 -31.82 -17.56
C GLY A 522 27.63 -32.02 -17.84
N SER A 523 26.74 -31.31 -17.13
CA SER A 523 25.29 -31.44 -17.31
C SER A 523 24.72 -30.27 -18.11
N THR A 524 23.83 -30.55 -19.07
CA THR A 524 23.06 -29.52 -19.78
C THR A 524 21.86 -29.01 -18.99
N LYS A 525 21.46 -29.69 -17.90
CA LYS A 525 20.31 -29.33 -17.06
C LYS A 525 20.69 -28.72 -15.71
N LYS A 526 21.88 -29.01 -15.18
CA LYS A 526 22.32 -28.57 -13.85
C LYS A 526 23.33 -27.44 -13.97
N GLU A 527 23.05 -26.30 -13.34
CA GLU A 527 23.89 -25.10 -13.40
C GLU A 527 25.07 -25.22 -12.42
N VAL A 528 26.27 -24.80 -12.85
CA VAL A 528 27.40 -24.51 -11.95
C VAL A 528 27.16 -23.13 -11.35
N LEU A 529 27.02 -23.05 -10.03
CA LEU A 529 26.64 -21.82 -9.34
C LEU A 529 27.90 -21.03 -8.93
N THR A 530 27.81 -19.70 -8.96
CA THR A 530 28.72 -18.83 -8.22
C THR A 530 28.26 -18.73 -6.76
N PHE A 531 29.14 -18.34 -5.83
CA PHE A 531 28.72 -18.16 -4.43
C PHE A 531 27.58 -17.15 -4.29
N ALA A 532 27.62 -16.05 -5.04
CA ALA A 532 26.53 -15.07 -5.07
C ALA A 532 25.21 -15.71 -5.52
N ARG A 533 25.23 -16.54 -6.57
CA ARG A 533 24.04 -17.23 -7.06
C ARG A 533 23.53 -18.27 -6.06
N ALA A 534 24.43 -19.03 -5.44
CA ALA A 534 24.08 -19.98 -4.39
C ALA A 534 23.44 -19.27 -3.18
N TRP A 535 23.98 -18.12 -2.78
CA TRP A 535 23.44 -17.30 -1.70
C TRP A 535 22.06 -16.73 -2.02
N ASP A 536 21.83 -16.26 -3.23
CA ASP A 536 20.51 -15.80 -3.67
C ASP A 536 19.49 -16.94 -3.74
N LYS A 537 19.90 -18.09 -4.28
CA LYS A 537 19.10 -19.32 -4.31
C LYS A 537 18.65 -19.77 -2.92
N GLN A 538 19.54 -19.80 -1.92
CA GLN A 538 19.16 -20.21 -0.55
C GLN A 538 18.15 -19.24 0.09
N ARG A 539 18.15 -17.96 -0.32
CA ARG A 539 17.21 -16.94 0.19
C ARG A 539 15.90 -16.87 -0.59
N GLY A 540 15.77 -17.65 -1.66
CA GLY A 540 14.62 -17.66 -2.56
C GLY A 540 14.60 -16.47 -3.53
N ILE A 541 15.77 -15.95 -3.92
CA ILE A 541 15.89 -14.85 -4.89
C ILE A 541 16.15 -15.45 -6.28
N GLU A 542 15.30 -15.15 -7.25
CA GLU A 542 15.39 -15.64 -8.64
C GLU A 542 16.54 -14.97 -9.43
N LYS A 543 16.72 -15.34 -10.70
CA LYS A 543 17.78 -14.79 -11.55
C LYS A 543 17.30 -13.50 -12.19
N ASP A 544 18.13 -12.45 -12.17
CA ASP A 544 17.84 -11.24 -12.92
C ASP A 544 17.79 -11.55 -14.42
N VAL A 545 16.72 -11.10 -15.08
CA VAL A 545 16.45 -11.22 -16.51
C VAL A 545 16.48 -9.83 -17.13
N THR A 546 17.29 -9.67 -18.17
CA THR A 546 17.26 -8.49 -19.02
C THR A 546 16.10 -8.63 -20.02
N VAL A 547 15.25 -7.63 -20.12
CA VAL A 547 14.13 -7.62 -21.06
C VAL A 547 14.51 -6.75 -22.25
N GLU A 548 14.67 -7.37 -23.41
CA GLU A 548 14.84 -6.63 -24.67
C GLU A 548 13.47 -6.18 -25.18
N VAL A 549 13.30 -4.87 -25.35
CA VAL A 549 12.09 -4.31 -25.98
C VAL A 549 12.23 -4.47 -27.49
N PRO A 550 11.28 -5.13 -28.18
CA PRO A 550 11.35 -5.29 -29.64
C PRO A 550 11.42 -3.94 -30.36
N THR A 551 12.24 -3.85 -31.41
CA THR A 551 12.42 -2.61 -32.20
C THR A 551 11.16 -2.18 -32.95
N ASP A 552 10.21 -3.09 -33.14
CA ASP A 552 8.90 -2.88 -33.76
C ASP A 552 7.76 -2.63 -32.75
N ALA A 553 8.09 -2.49 -31.47
CA ALA A 553 7.09 -2.28 -30.43
C ALA A 553 6.27 -1.00 -30.70
N LYS A 554 4.93 -1.11 -30.58
CA LYS A 554 4.03 0.01 -30.81
C LYS A 554 4.18 1.03 -29.68
N HIS A 555 4.60 2.25 -30.01
CA HIS A 555 4.69 3.36 -29.06
C HIS A 555 3.47 4.30 -29.12
N PRO A 556 3.22 5.08 -28.05
CA PRO A 556 2.21 6.14 -28.08
C PRO A 556 2.40 7.12 -29.24
N SER A 557 1.30 7.70 -29.71
CA SER A 557 1.26 8.67 -30.80
C SER A 557 2.10 9.93 -30.53
N GLN A 558 2.41 10.67 -31.60
CA GLN A 558 3.08 11.97 -31.47
C GLN A 558 2.18 13.00 -30.80
N GLU A 559 0.86 12.92 -31.04
CA GLU A 559 -0.14 13.74 -30.37
C GLU A 559 -0.10 13.52 -28.84
N TRP A 560 0.01 12.27 -28.38
CA TRP A 560 0.20 12.00 -26.95
C TRP A 560 1.52 12.58 -26.43
N LYS A 561 2.63 12.50 -27.18
CA LYS A 561 3.90 13.09 -26.73
C LYS A 561 3.79 14.61 -26.54
N VAL A 562 3.08 15.30 -27.43
CA VAL A 562 2.81 16.75 -27.31
C VAL A 562 1.93 17.05 -26.09
N GLU A 563 0.85 16.29 -25.89
CA GLU A 563 -0.05 16.45 -24.74
C GLU A 563 0.64 16.11 -23.40
N HIS A 564 1.41 15.04 -23.37
CA HIS A 564 2.19 14.62 -22.20
C HIS A 564 3.20 15.70 -21.81
N THR A 565 3.92 16.25 -22.79
CA THR A 565 4.88 17.34 -22.57
C THR A 565 4.17 18.57 -21.98
N THR A 566 3.05 18.99 -22.60
CA THR A 566 2.21 20.10 -22.15
C THR A 566 1.74 19.89 -20.71
N PHE A 567 1.21 18.71 -20.42
CA PHE A 567 0.77 18.30 -19.08
C PHE A 567 1.90 18.35 -18.05
N LEU A 568 3.09 17.87 -18.40
CA LEU A 568 4.25 17.88 -17.51
C LEU A 568 4.71 19.30 -17.16
N ILE A 569 4.70 20.21 -18.14
CA ILE A 569 5.02 21.62 -17.95
C ILE A 569 4.01 22.27 -16.99
N GLU A 570 2.71 22.11 -17.25
CA GLU A 570 1.66 22.70 -16.40
C GLU A 570 1.68 22.15 -14.97
N LYS A 571 1.88 20.84 -14.83
CA LYS A 571 2.04 20.16 -13.55
C LYS A 571 3.23 20.70 -12.78
N TYR A 572 4.35 20.97 -13.47
CA TYR A 572 5.54 21.56 -12.86
C TYR A 572 5.25 23.00 -12.39
N SER A 573 4.72 23.85 -13.27
CA SER A 573 4.38 25.25 -12.96
C SER A 573 3.44 25.35 -11.76
N ARG A 574 2.36 24.56 -11.75
CA ARG A 574 1.38 24.53 -10.64
C ARG A 574 2.04 24.20 -9.31
N LYS A 575 2.95 23.21 -9.30
CA LYS A 575 3.57 22.70 -8.08
C LYS A 575 4.75 23.54 -7.59
N HIS A 576 5.52 24.15 -8.48
CA HIS A 576 6.82 24.76 -8.15
C HIS A 576 6.88 26.28 -8.31
N LEU A 577 5.95 26.88 -9.07
CA LEU A 577 5.97 28.31 -9.43
C LEU A 577 4.69 29.06 -9.03
N ASN A 578 3.53 28.43 -9.00
CA ASN A 578 2.26 29.16 -8.75
C ASN A 578 1.96 29.43 -7.27
N GLN A 579 2.55 28.68 -6.34
CA GLN A 579 2.22 28.74 -4.90
C GLN A 579 3.34 29.34 -4.03
N ILE A 580 4.29 30.05 -4.63
CA ILE A 580 5.48 30.50 -3.90
C ILE A 580 5.31 31.92 -3.36
N LYS A 581 5.86 32.15 -2.16
CA LYS A 581 5.80 33.46 -1.47
C LYS A 581 7.07 34.30 -1.61
N ILE A 582 8.18 33.69 -2.05
CA ILE A 582 9.51 34.33 -2.13
C ILE A 582 10.02 34.24 -3.57
N GLY A 583 10.58 35.35 -4.10
CA GLY A 583 11.11 35.43 -5.46
C GLY A 583 10.02 35.39 -6.54
N THR A 584 8.89 36.04 -6.29
CA THR A 584 7.68 36.00 -7.12
C THR A 584 7.90 36.49 -8.56
N LYS A 585 8.71 37.54 -8.75
CA LYS A 585 9.09 38.05 -10.09
C LYS A 585 9.79 36.97 -10.91
N LEU A 586 10.86 36.40 -10.38
CA LEU A 586 11.63 35.36 -11.09
C LEU A 586 10.81 34.11 -11.37
N ALA A 587 9.89 33.75 -10.47
CA ALA A 587 9.00 32.64 -10.74
C ALA A 587 7.96 32.92 -11.80
N LYS A 588 7.47 34.17 -11.89
CA LYS A 588 6.64 34.62 -13.00
C LYS A 588 7.42 34.56 -14.31
N ASP A 589 8.68 35.01 -14.32
CA ASP A 589 9.54 34.95 -15.51
C ASP A 589 9.77 33.50 -15.97
N LYS A 590 10.08 32.59 -15.03
CA LYS A 590 10.16 31.14 -15.31
C LYS A 590 8.83 30.57 -15.80
N ASN A 591 7.70 31.01 -15.24
CA ASN A 591 6.39 30.53 -15.64
C ASN A 591 6.01 31.01 -17.05
N ASN A 592 6.36 32.25 -17.39
CA ASN A 592 6.20 32.81 -18.74
C ASN A 592 7.07 32.04 -19.75
N ALA A 593 8.35 31.80 -19.43
CA ALA A 593 9.24 31.01 -20.30
C ALA A 593 8.77 29.55 -20.45
N LEU A 594 8.16 28.95 -19.44
CA LEU A 594 7.53 27.62 -19.55
C LEU A 594 6.23 27.67 -20.35
N HIS A 595 5.48 28.76 -20.28
CA HIS A 595 4.27 28.96 -21.09
C HIS A 595 4.63 29.13 -22.57
N GLU A 596 5.67 29.89 -22.90
CA GLU A 596 6.22 29.98 -24.27
C GLU A 596 6.65 28.61 -24.79
N LEU A 597 7.38 27.83 -23.97
CA LEU A 597 7.74 26.46 -24.31
C LEU A 597 6.50 25.58 -24.59
N LYS A 598 5.45 25.72 -23.78
CA LYS A 598 4.19 25.01 -23.98
C LYS A 598 3.54 25.35 -25.33
N GLU A 599 3.48 26.62 -25.70
CA GLU A 599 2.91 27.06 -26.98
C GLU A 599 3.76 26.58 -28.17
N MET A 600 5.09 26.60 -28.05
CA MET A 600 5.98 26.02 -29.07
C MET A 600 5.76 24.51 -29.23
N VAL A 601 5.61 23.78 -28.12
CA VAL A 601 5.30 22.34 -28.13
C VAL A 601 3.96 22.08 -28.81
N ARG A 602 2.90 22.83 -28.50
CA ARG A 602 1.59 22.70 -29.17
C ARG A 602 1.66 22.94 -30.67
N ALA A 603 2.47 23.91 -31.11
CA ALA A 603 2.65 24.20 -32.54
C ALA A 603 3.29 23.04 -33.32
N THR A 604 3.99 22.10 -32.66
CA THR A 604 4.54 20.89 -33.32
C THR A 604 3.48 19.85 -33.65
N ALA A 605 2.29 19.89 -33.04
CA ALA A 605 1.19 19.02 -33.44
C ALA A 605 0.80 19.20 -34.91
N SER A 606 1.10 20.36 -35.50
CA SER A 606 0.78 20.72 -36.89
C SER A 606 2.00 20.77 -37.83
N LYS A 607 3.24 20.63 -37.32
CA LYS A 607 4.48 20.77 -38.10
C LYS A 607 5.49 19.70 -37.73
N ARG A 608 6.13 19.10 -38.74
CA ARG A 608 7.17 18.04 -38.62
C ARG A 608 8.50 18.50 -37.99
N ASN A 609 8.51 19.61 -37.25
CA ASN A 609 9.67 19.96 -36.42
C ASN A 609 9.76 18.92 -35.31
N SER A 610 10.91 18.25 -35.14
CA SER A 610 11.03 17.24 -34.10
C SER A 610 10.85 17.91 -32.73
N LEU A 611 9.85 17.46 -31.97
CA LEU A 611 9.62 17.84 -30.57
C LEU A 611 10.93 17.82 -29.76
N GLU A 612 11.82 16.89 -30.10
CA GLU A 612 13.16 16.76 -29.56
C GLU A 612 14.04 18.01 -29.73
N ASN A 613 14.01 18.68 -30.89
CA ASN A 613 14.79 19.90 -31.11
C ASN A 613 14.30 21.01 -30.19
N ILE A 614 12.98 21.22 -30.09
CA ILE A 614 12.39 22.24 -29.20
C ILE A 614 12.76 21.97 -27.74
N LEU A 615 12.68 20.72 -27.29
CA LEU A 615 13.03 20.37 -25.92
C LEU A 615 14.54 20.47 -25.66
N THR A 616 15.38 20.29 -26.68
CA THR A 616 16.83 20.46 -26.59
C THR A 616 17.20 21.94 -26.51
N ASP A 617 16.61 22.78 -27.36
CA ASP A 617 16.82 24.23 -27.35
C ASP A 617 16.35 24.87 -26.04
N ALA A 618 15.24 24.38 -25.48
CA ALA A 618 14.70 24.86 -24.21
C ALA A 618 15.71 24.75 -23.06
N LYS A 619 16.60 23.75 -23.07
CA LYS A 619 17.62 23.57 -22.02
C LYS A 619 18.58 24.76 -21.91
N ASN A 620 18.74 25.52 -22.99
CA ASN A 620 19.65 26.65 -23.08
C ASN A 620 19.02 27.97 -22.62
N ASN A 621 17.74 28.00 -22.26
CA ASN A 621 17.10 29.22 -21.78
C ASN A 621 17.66 29.61 -20.40
N PRO A 622 18.37 30.75 -20.27
CA PRO A 622 19.06 31.12 -19.03
C PRO A 622 18.11 31.39 -17.87
N VAL A 623 16.84 31.73 -18.14
CA VAL A 623 15.82 32.01 -17.12
C VAL A 623 15.59 30.78 -16.24
N TYR A 624 15.69 29.57 -16.81
CA TYR A 624 15.45 28.34 -16.06
C TYR A 624 16.51 28.11 -14.98
N ASN A 625 17.76 28.52 -15.16
CA ASN A 625 18.82 28.30 -14.17
C ASN A 625 19.04 29.45 -13.18
N GLN A 626 18.19 30.49 -13.18
CA GLN A 626 18.29 31.58 -12.20
C GLN A 626 17.78 31.16 -10.81
N HIS A 627 18.59 31.34 -9.77
CA HIS A 627 18.25 31.01 -8.39
C HIS A 627 17.40 32.10 -7.73
N ARG A 628 16.38 31.71 -6.95
CA ARG A 628 15.47 32.66 -6.28
C ARG A 628 16.03 33.28 -5.00
N LEU A 629 17.01 32.63 -4.39
CA LEU A 629 17.59 33.02 -3.10
C LEU A 629 19.12 33.02 -3.21
N PHE A 630 19.73 31.85 -3.09
CA PHE A 630 21.18 31.68 -3.11
C PHE A 630 21.51 30.40 -3.88
N ALA A 631 22.65 30.40 -4.57
CA ALA A 631 23.28 29.20 -5.09
C ALA A 631 24.45 28.85 -4.16
N LEU A 632 24.54 27.59 -3.72
CA LEU A 632 25.63 27.09 -2.90
C LEU A 632 26.89 26.82 -3.73
N SER A 633 26.76 26.66 -5.04
CA SER A 633 27.88 26.58 -5.99
C SER A 633 27.54 27.25 -7.32
N LYS A 634 28.58 27.63 -8.08
CA LYS A 634 28.41 28.28 -9.40
C LYS A 634 27.72 27.38 -10.43
N ASP A 635 27.84 26.06 -10.28
CA ASP A 635 27.28 25.06 -11.19
C ASP A 635 25.99 24.42 -10.65
N GLU A 636 25.43 24.92 -9.54
CA GLU A 636 24.22 24.36 -8.96
C GLU A 636 23.03 24.61 -9.88
N LYS A 637 22.41 23.54 -10.37
CA LYS A 637 21.23 23.62 -11.22
C LYS A 637 20.00 23.92 -10.39
N THR A 638 19.14 24.83 -10.84
CA THR A 638 17.85 25.00 -10.19
C THR A 638 16.92 23.83 -10.50
N ALA A 639 15.92 23.60 -9.65
CA ALA A 639 14.89 22.59 -9.91
C ALA A 639 14.13 22.80 -11.24
N THR A 640 14.12 24.01 -11.83
CA THR A 640 13.48 24.29 -13.13
C THR A 640 14.38 23.87 -14.27
N GLN A 641 15.69 24.13 -14.15
CA GLN A 641 16.70 23.63 -15.08
C GLN A 641 16.70 22.10 -15.11
N GLU A 642 16.75 21.45 -13.93
CA GLU A 642 16.69 19.98 -13.85
C GLU A 642 15.42 19.39 -14.47
N PHE A 643 14.29 20.10 -14.35
CA PHE A 643 13.02 19.65 -14.92
C PHE A 643 13.07 19.67 -16.45
N VAL A 644 13.51 20.78 -17.05
CA VAL A 644 13.60 20.94 -18.51
C VAL A 644 14.62 19.97 -19.09
N GLU A 645 15.76 19.76 -18.42
CA GLU A 645 16.78 18.81 -18.86
C GLU A 645 16.29 17.35 -18.90
N ARG A 646 15.45 16.95 -17.93
CA ARG A 646 14.86 15.61 -17.86
C ARG A 646 13.59 15.44 -18.69
N LEU A 647 13.06 16.53 -19.26
CA LEU A 647 11.80 16.50 -20.01
C LEU A 647 11.89 15.63 -21.28
N PRO A 648 12.95 15.71 -22.12
CA PRO A 648 13.12 14.83 -23.27
C PRO A 648 13.16 13.35 -22.88
N GLU A 649 13.98 12.98 -21.88
CA GLU A 649 14.06 11.58 -21.41
C GLU A 649 12.70 11.07 -20.95
N ARG A 650 11.89 11.93 -20.32
CA ARG A 650 10.59 11.54 -19.79
C ARG A 650 9.52 11.34 -20.87
N VAL A 651 9.61 12.05 -21.99
CA VAL A 651 8.65 12.01 -23.10
C VAL A 651 9.07 10.99 -24.17
N ASN A 652 10.37 10.84 -24.38
CA ASN A 652 10.98 9.91 -25.34
C ASN A 652 11.51 8.64 -24.68
N ALA A 653 10.90 8.22 -23.57
CA ALA A 653 11.35 7.13 -22.70
C ALA A 653 11.66 5.77 -23.36
N MET A 654 11.39 5.60 -24.64
CA MET A 654 11.45 4.33 -25.35
C MET A 654 11.74 4.48 -26.85
N VAL A 655 12.46 5.53 -27.26
CA VAL A 655 13.05 5.57 -28.61
C VAL A 655 14.51 5.20 -28.50
#